data_AF-A0A835SNA6-F1
#
_entry.id   AF-A0A835SNA6-F1
#
_cell.length_a   1.000
_cell.length_b   1.000
_cell.length_c   1.000
_cell.angle_alpha   90.00
_cell.angle_beta   90.00
_cell.angle_gamma   90.00
#
_symmetry.space_group_name_H-M   'P 1'
#
loop_
_entity.id
_entity.type
_entity.pdbx_description
1 polymer ?
#
loop_
_entity_poly.entity_id
_entity_poly.type
_entity_poly.pdbx_seq_one_letter_code
_entity_poly.pdbx_strand_id
1 'polypeptide(L)'
;MPKNCFCHAQLRKYGCPRPFFEDPYNCPFYQFWAWNEISCFVIKDVPEDQQYTLSPDGPSDPRVLWKKGYYNQSNSRAGTDPYQLVDAPPPTPYTLPDQSTWLPLEQCGASKCSGRGWCALAPRIDGQAPPQAKCHCMGFYDGDNCEKPQPEHCFQSCSGRGTCRGGFCHCQAGFWGLACTRNQAYVSDTWLPHPSKLRVYVYSIPEQLAFKKPWHDIPALVDTMYLAEVAFVDSLLGDSAVLTQNPWEANLFLINAYTFYFTGNIGYPARHFSSIFQYVRTKFPFWNMTAGRNHIALATNDRGTCDLYKLQRSQPDLSHPIKLVHYGQAGRLSIHSHRTFTIKGQPHEYDPAFDAAVREWRRLALRAQRLHGGSSSAAPVDEEPGGEGEGGPGGGGPGGGGAEGGRALNPLELIGERVRFKGVPGYSLEAIRMEREPCFRPEQDVAIPNYLDTPWLNLMDQAFESLGGGRYKPKPVDRPYLFHFHGFTKPDMAYSGGVRQGLLAMFKNMSRPEVLINKGAGPGYTSKAKFCMAPLGYGWGIRFTQAMFTGCVPVIIQDHIYTYFWDVVPYEKFSIRISRHNLHRLFDIIDAVTPEQLADLQQGVADYHQHFSWHGRHGGLAYNNTMISLHRRLLNMWTALFPGTT
;
A
#
# COMPACT_ATOMS: atom_id res chain seq x y z
N MET A 1 -20.50 -2.95 -12.18
CA MET A 1 -21.96 -2.88 -12.31
C MET A 1 -22.39 -1.44 -12.12
N PRO A 2 -23.39 -0.96 -12.86
CA PRO A 2 -23.94 0.36 -12.61
C PRO A 2 -24.44 0.48 -11.18
N LYS A 3 -24.11 1.59 -10.51
CA LYS A 3 -24.59 1.90 -9.16
C LYS A 3 -25.64 2.99 -9.21
N ASN A 4 -26.28 3.24 -8.07
CA ASN A 4 -27.11 4.42 -7.94
C ASN A 4 -26.26 5.68 -8.11
N CYS A 5 -26.73 6.64 -8.90
CA CYS A 5 -26.06 7.91 -9.15
C CYS A 5 -25.79 8.72 -7.88
N PHE A 6 -26.67 8.62 -6.89
CA PHE A 6 -26.49 9.25 -5.58
C PHE A 6 -25.25 8.73 -4.86
N CYS A 7 -24.92 7.43 -5.00
CA CYS A 7 -23.70 6.85 -4.45
C CYS A 7 -22.45 7.54 -5.04
N HIS A 8 -22.43 7.80 -6.35
CA HIS A 8 -21.32 8.52 -6.98
C HIS A 8 -21.25 9.99 -6.55
N ALA A 9 -22.39 10.66 -6.37
CA ALA A 9 -22.44 12.04 -5.87
C ALA A 9 -21.89 12.16 -4.44
N GLN A 10 -22.22 11.20 -3.56
CA GLN A 10 -21.64 11.09 -2.22
C GLN A 10 -20.14 10.81 -2.28
N LEU A 11 -19.71 9.80 -3.05
CA LEU A 11 -18.29 9.47 -3.21
C LEU A 11 -17.48 10.64 -3.76
N ARG A 12 -18.06 11.46 -4.64
CA ARG A 12 -17.44 12.68 -5.14
C ARG A 12 -17.23 13.65 -3.98
N LYS A 13 -18.25 13.95 -3.18
CA LYS A 13 -18.16 14.88 -2.03
C LYS A 13 -17.00 14.54 -1.07
N TYR A 14 -16.72 13.25 -0.87
CA TYR A 14 -15.63 12.81 0.01
C TYR A 14 -14.29 12.62 -0.71
N GLY A 15 -14.31 11.96 -1.85
CA GLY A 15 -13.10 11.56 -2.57
C GLY A 15 -12.49 12.66 -3.39
N CYS A 16 -13.31 13.40 -4.11
CA CYS A 16 -12.88 14.42 -5.03
C CYS A 16 -13.50 15.74 -4.55
N PRO A 17 -12.95 16.50 -3.60
CA PRO A 17 -13.44 17.89 -3.41
C PRO A 17 -12.47 18.93 -4.00
N ARG A 18 -12.88 20.21 -4.14
CA ARG A 18 -11.96 21.32 -4.52
C ARG A 18 -10.72 21.34 -3.63
N PRO A 19 -9.47 21.45 -4.13
CA PRO A 19 -9.11 21.74 -5.52
C PRO A 19 -8.88 20.49 -6.39
N PHE A 20 -9.06 19.27 -5.88
CA PHE A 20 -8.76 18.03 -6.63
C PHE A 20 -9.63 17.84 -7.88
N PHE A 21 -10.74 18.57 -8.01
CA PHE A 21 -11.57 18.58 -9.21
C PHE A 21 -10.86 19.05 -10.48
N GLU A 22 -9.84 19.91 -10.34
CA GLU A 22 -9.13 20.53 -11.46
C GLU A 22 -8.37 19.48 -12.29
N ASP A 23 -7.87 18.44 -11.62
CA ASP A 23 -7.19 17.31 -12.25
C ASP A 23 -7.75 16.00 -11.67
N PRO A 24 -8.52 15.24 -12.48
CA PRO A 24 -9.14 13.99 -12.07
C PRO A 24 -8.19 12.99 -11.43
N TYR A 25 -6.91 12.97 -11.84
CA TYR A 25 -5.91 12.04 -11.31
C TYR A 25 -5.58 12.31 -9.83
N ASN A 26 -5.92 13.49 -9.31
CA ASN A 26 -5.78 13.80 -7.89
C ASN A 26 -6.92 13.23 -7.03
N CYS A 27 -7.97 12.69 -7.65
CA CYS A 27 -9.07 12.07 -6.93
C CYS A 27 -8.75 10.59 -6.61
N PRO A 28 -8.98 10.12 -5.38
CA PRO A 28 -8.54 8.82 -4.88
C PRO A 28 -9.34 7.64 -5.46
N PHE A 29 -10.50 7.90 -6.06
CA PHE A 29 -11.32 6.86 -6.66
C PHE A 29 -11.15 6.85 -8.18
N TYR A 30 -10.67 5.72 -8.70
CA TYR A 30 -10.50 5.45 -10.14
C TYR A 30 -11.73 5.83 -10.99
N GLN A 31 -12.94 5.67 -10.43
CA GLN A 31 -14.19 6.07 -11.10
C GLN A 31 -14.21 7.54 -11.54
N PHE A 32 -13.44 8.42 -10.90
CA PHE A 32 -13.32 9.83 -11.30
C PHE A 32 -12.28 10.04 -12.40
N TRP A 33 -11.34 9.10 -12.59
CA TRP A 33 -10.40 9.11 -13.71
C TRP A 33 -11.10 8.66 -14.99
N ALA A 34 -11.99 7.66 -14.85
CA ALA A 34 -12.81 7.11 -15.92
C ALA A 34 -14.27 7.62 -15.86
N TRP A 35 -14.49 8.87 -15.42
CA TRP A 35 -15.86 9.37 -15.16
C TRP A 35 -16.78 9.26 -16.36
N ASN A 36 -16.26 9.51 -17.56
CA ASN A 36 -17.01 9.42 -18.81
C ASN A 36 -17.45 7.98 -19.17
N GLU A 37 -16.87 6.97 -18.51
CA GLU A 37 -17.23 5.55 -18.68
C GLU A 37 -18.26 5.11 -17.64
N ILE A 38 -18.51 5.92 -16.60
CA ILE A 38 -19.45 5.58 -15.53
C ILE A 38 -20.89 5.65 -16.05
N SER A 39 -21.59 4.53 -15.90
CA SER A 39 -23.05 4.46 -16.02
C SER A 39 -23.66 4.27 -14.63
N CYS A 40 -24.71 5.00 -14.34
CA CYS A 40 -25.43 4.90 -13.07
C CYS A 40 -26.94 5.03 -13.31
N PHE A 41 -27.73 4.75 -12.27
CA PHE A 41 -29.18 4.83 -12.34
C PHE A 41 -29.75 5.68 -11.19
N VAL A 42 -30.93 6.24 -11.40
CA VAL A 42 -31.75 6.91 -10.37
C VAL A 42 -33.10 6.21 -10.34
N ILE A 43 -33.61 5.89 -9.15
CA ILE A 43 -34.95 5.33 -8.99
C ILE A 43 -35.97 6.46 -9.14
N LYS A 44 -36.93 6.31 -10.05
CA LYS A 44 -37.99 7.29 -10.31
C LYS A 44 -38.84 7.48 -9.06
N ASP A 45 -39.29 8.71 -8.83
CA ASP A 45 -40.23 9.07 -7.77
C ASP A 45 -39.74 8.74 -6.34
N VAL A 46 -38.44 8.51 -6.16
CA VAL A 46 -37.80 8.24 -4.87
C VAL A 46 -36.91 9.44 -4.47
N PRO A 47 -37.10 10.02 -3.27
CA PRO A 47 -36.26 11.09 -2.75
C PRO A 47 -34.78 10.73 -2.70
N GLU A 48 -33.91 11.75 -2.78
CA GLU A 48 -32.45 11.58 -2.84
C GLU A 48 -31.88 10.81 -1.62
N ASP A 49 -32.41 11.02 -0.42
CA ASP A 49 -32.03 10.33 0.81
C ASP A 49 -32.48 8.86 0.87
N GLN A 50 -33.37 8.45 -0.04
CA GLN A 50 -33.87 7.08 -0.19
C GLN A 50 -33.35 6.40 -1.47
N GLN A 51 -32.41 7.02 -2.19
CA GLN A 51 -31.75 6.44 -3.36
C GLN A 51 -30.75 5.34 -2.93
N TYR A 52 -31.22 4.10 -2.80
CA TYR A 52 -30.40 2.95 -2.44
C TYR A 52 -29.66 2.36 -3.66
N THR A 53 -28.55 1.63 -3.40
CA THR A 53 -27.68 1.00 -4.42
C THR A 53 -28.13 -0.40 -4.84
N LEU A 54 -29.36 -0.82 -4.50
CA LEU A 54 -29.87 -2.13 -4.95
C LEU A 54 -29.87 -2.18 -6.49
N SER A 55 -29.30 -3.25 -7.04
CA SER A 55 -29.23 -3.43 -8.49
C SER A 55 -30.63 -3.40 -9.09
N PRO A 56 -30.85 -2.65 -10.19
CA PRO A 56 -32.09 -2.77 -10.94
C PRO A 56 -32.23 -4.18 -11.52
N ASP A 57 -33.45 -4.54 -11.90
CA ASP A 57 -33.80 -5.86 -12.47
C ASP A 57 -33.26 -6.03 -13.91
N GLY A 58 -32.37 -5.13 -14.36
CA GLY A 58 -31.73 -5.13 -15.67
C GLY A 58 -31.72 -3.73 -16.32
N PRO A 59 -31.11 -3.59 -17.52
CA PRO A 59 -31.13 -2.33 -18.27
C PRO A 59 -32.55 -1.81 -18.55
N SER A 60 -33.49 -2.72 -18.81
CA SER A 60 -34.88 -2.40 -19.17
C SER A 60 -35.79 -2.14 -17.98
N ASP A 61 -35.27 -2.07 -16.75
CA ASP A 61 -36.09 -1.82 -15.56
C ASP A 61 -36.82 -0.46 -15.66
N PRO A 62 -38.16 -0.44 -15.75
CA PRO A 62 -38.90 0.80 -15.97
C PRO A 62 -38.88 1.73 -14.76
N ARG A 63 -38.49 1.24 -13.58
CA ARG A 63 -38.42 2.02 -12.33
C ARG A 63 -37.23 2.97 -12.30
N VAL A 64 -36.26 2.80 -13.19
CA VAL A 64 -35.02 3.59 -13.15
C VAL A 64 -34.85 4.51 -14.36
N LEU A 65 -34.13 5.60 -14.13
CA LEU A 65 -33.60 6.48 -15.17
C LEU A 65 -32.08 6.28 -15.24
N TRP A 66 -31.60 6.00 -16.44
CA TRP A 66 -30.18 5.79 -16.68
C TRP A 66 -29.48 7.12 -16.91
N LYS A 67 -28.30 7.25 -16.30
CA LYS A 67 -27.43 8.41 -16.45
C LYS A 67 -26.03 7.94 -16.82
N LYS A 68 -25.28 8.82 -17.47
CA LYS A 68 -23.87 8.65 -17.79
C LYS A 68 -23.05 9.80 -17.23
N GLY A 69 -21.83 9.50 -16.77
CA GLY A 69 -20.88 10.51 -16.36
C GLY A 69 -20.44 11.38 -17.54
N TYR A 70 -20.39 12.69 -17.31
CA TYR A 70 -19.87 13.69 -18.23
C TYR A 70 -18.91 14.61 -17.48
N TYR A 71 -17.64 14.63 -17.89
CA TYR A 71 -16.64 15.52 -17.33
C TYR A 71 -16.62 16.85 -18.08
N ASN A 72 -17.10 17.92 -17.42
CA ASN A 72 -17.20 19.25 -18.00
C ASN A 72 -15.89 20.03 -17.80
N GLN A 73 -15.08 20.13 -18.87
CA GLN A 73 -13.80 20.84 -18.83
C GLN A 73 -13.94 22.34 -18.54
N SER A 74 -15.04 22.97 -18.96
CA SER A 74 -15.28 24.40 -18.71
C SER A 74 -15.50 24.66 -17.22
N ASN A 75 -16.23 23.79 -16.53
CA ASN A 75 -16.40 23.85 -15.08
C ASN A 75 -15.07 23.68 -14.36
N SER A 76 -14.26 22.70 -14.77
CA SER A 76 -12.91 22.48 -14.21
C SER A 76 -12.06 23.76 -14.32
N ARG A 77 -12.02 24.41 -15.49
CA ARG A 77 -11.29 25.68 -15.68
C ARG A 77 -11.86 26.86 -14.89
N ALA A 78 -13.17 26.88 -14.66
CA ALA A 78 -13.84 27.86 -13.81
C ALA A 78 -13.74 27.50 -12.30
N GLY A 79 -13.05 26.41 -11.97
CA GLY A 79 -12.92 25.86 -10.64
C GLY A 79 -14.22 25.27 -10.08
N THR A 80 -15.33 25.17 -10.82
CA THR A 80 -16.59 24.56 -10.36
C THR A 80 -16.59 23.05 -10.59
N ASP A 81 -17.55 22.32 -10.01
CA ASP A 81 -17.59 20.86 -10.10
C ASP A 81 -17.74 20.36 -11.57
N PRO A 82 -16.74 19.65 -12.11
CA PRO A 82 -16.79 19.15 -13.48
C PRO A 82 -17.49 17.79 -13.61
N TYR A 83 -17.80 17.10 -12.51
CA TYR A 83 -18.36 15.75 -12.53
C TYR A 83 -19.89 15.79 -12.65
N GLN A 84 -20.39 15.85 -13.88
CA GLN A 84 -21.82 15.89 -14.16
C GLN A 84 -22.38 14.52 -14.50
N LEU A 85 -23.68 14.35 -14.32
CA LEU A 85 -24.45 13.19 -14.75
C LEU A 85 -25.51 13.66 -15.76
N VAL A 86 -25.49 13.07 -16.94
CA VAL A 86 -26.42 13.38 -18.04
C VAL A 86 -27.33 12.20 -18.31
N ASP A 87 -28.55 12.46 -18.80
CA ASP A 87 -29.45 11.39 -19.25
C ASP A 87 -28.81 10.53 -20.33
N ALA A 88 -28.98 9.22 -20.20
CA ALA A 88 -28.46 8.25 -21.13
C ALA A 88 -29.49 7.13 -21.37
N PRO A 89 -29.48 6.50 -22.55
CA PRO A 89 -30.28 5.30 -22.77
C PRO A 89 -29.81 4.16 -21.86
N PRO A 90 -30.68 3.16 -21.60
CA PRO A 90 -30.28 1.93 -20.93
C PRO A 90 -29.06 1.29 -21.57
N PRO A 91 -28.07 0.84 -20.78
CA PRO A 91 -26.92 0.15 -21.34
C PRO A 91 -27.31 -1.22 -21.89
N THR A 92 -27.19 -1.42 -23.20
CA THR A 92 -27.73 -2.62 -23.85
C THR A 92 -26.74 -3.23 -24.86
N PRO A 93 -26.10 -4.38 -24.56
CA PRO A 93 -25.87 -4.96 -23.23
C PRO A 93 -24.86 -4.13 -22.42
N TYR A 94 -24.92 -4.19 -21.09
CA TYR A 94 -23.83 -3.66 -20.26
C TYR A 94 -22.70 -4.69 -20.18
N THR A 95 -21.71 -4.55 -21.05
CA THR A 95 -20.49 -5.34 -21.00
C THR A 95 -19.58 -4.79 -19.90
N LEU A 96 -19.22 -5.64 -18.93
CA LEU A 96 -18.26 -5.32 -17.89
C LEU A 96 -16.84 -5.23 -18.48
N PRO A 97 -15.87 -4.60 -17.78
CA PRO A 97 -14.49 -4.52 -18.24
C PRO A 97 -13.82 -5.88 -18.52
N ASP A 98 -14.31 -6.97 -17.92
CA ASP A 98 -13.86 -8.35 -18.17
C ASP A 98 -14.63 -9.04 -19.31
N GLN A 99 -15.30 -8.27 -20.17
CA GLN A 99 -16.10 -8.73 -21.31
C GLN A 99 -17.33 -9.58 -20.94
N SER A 100 -17.61 -9.77 -19.65
CA SER A 100 -18.84 -10.43 -19.23
C SER A 100 -20.04 -9.51 -19.39
N THR A 101 -21.19 -10.09 -19.72
CA THR A 101 -22.45 -9.35 -19.85
C THR A 101 -23.15 -9.32 -18.49
N TRP A 102 -23.43 -8.13 -17.97
CA TRP A 102 -24.25 -7.99 -16.76
C TRP A 102 -25.68 -8.46 -17.04
N LEU A 103 -26.25 -9.21 -16.08
CA LEU A 103 -27.58 -9.80 -16.17
C LEU A 103 -28.46 -9.39 -14.97
N PRO A 104 -29.79 -9.43 -15.12
CA PRO A 104 -30.72 -9.43 -14.00
C PRO A 104 -30.36 -10.49 -12.96
N LEU A 105 -30.52 -10.18 -11.67
CA LEU A 105 -30.16 -11.09 -10.57
C LEU A 105 -30.95 -12.40 -10.61
N GLU A 106 -32.17 -12.37 -11.14
CA GLU A 106 -33.06 -13.52 -11.32
C GLU A 106 -32.43 -14.59 -12.21
N GLN A 107 -31.57 -14.21 -13.15
CA GLN A 107 -30.90 -15.17 -14.05
C GLN A 107 -29.85 -16.02 -13.32
N CYS A 108 -29.39 -15.59 -12.15
CA CYS A 108 -28.51 -16.37 -11.28
C CYS A 108 -29.28 -17.21 -10.25
N GLY A 109 -30.59 -17.39 -10.45
CA GLY A 109 -31.44 -18.24 -9.64
C GLY A 109 -32.07 -17.54 -8.43
N ALA A 110 -32.79 -18.32 -7.61
CA ALA A 110 -33.60 -17.82 -6.50
C ALA A 110 -32.77 -17.14 -5.38
N SER A 111 -31.48 -17.45 -5.28
CA SER A 111 -30.58 -16.86 -4.30
C SER A 111 -30.34 -15.36 -4.55
N LYS A 112 -30.50 -14.91 -5.80
CA LYS A 112 -30.16 -13.54 -6.24
C LYS A 112 -28.79 -13.09 -5.72
N CYS A 113 -27.81 -13.99 -5.79
CA CYS A 113 -26.46 -13.79 -5.28
C CYS A 113 -26.40 -13.34 -3.81
N SER A 114 -27.35 -13.80 -3.00
CA SER A 114 -27.52 -13.47 -1.57
C SER A 114 -27.56 -11.97 -1.26
N GLY A 115 -27.87 -11.13 -2.26
CA GLY A 115 -27.76 -9.66 -2.15
C GLY A 115 -26.32 -9.15 -1.97
N ARG A 116 -25.30 -9.99 -2.21
CA ARG A 116 -23.87 -9.74 -1.96
C ARG A 116 -23.02 -9.90 -3.22
N GLY A 117 -23.65 -9.75 -4.38
CA GLY A 117 -23.02 -9.91 -5.67
C GLY A 117 -23.90 -9.39 -6.79
N TRP A 118 -23.40 -9.53 -8.02
CA TRP A 118 -24.14 -9.26 -9.24
C TRP A 118 -24.16 -10.50 -10.12
N CYS A 119 -25.16 -10.58 -11.00
CA CYS A 119 -25.24 -11.66 -11.96
C CYS A 119 -24.55 -11.25 -13.27
N ALA A 120 -23.73 -12.13 -13.83
CA ALA A 120 -23.13 -11.90 -15.13
C ALA A 120 -22.97 -13.21 -15.93
N LEU A 121 -22.90 -13.07 -17.24
CA LEU A 121 -22.64 -14.12 -18.20
C LEU A 121 -21.23 -13.94 -18.77
N ALA A 122 -20.37 -14.93 -18.60
CA ALA A 122 -19.04 -14.92 -19.21
C ALA A 122 -19.13 -14.85 -20.75
N PRO A 123 -18.12 -14.28 -21.43
CA PRO A 123 -18.08 -14.30 -22.90
C PRO A 123 -18.08 -15.74 -23.41
N ARG A 124 -18.70 -15.96 -24.57
CA ARG A 124 -18.71 -17.27 -25.23
C ARG A 124 -17.30 -17.55 -25.78
N ILE A 125 -16.76 -18.71 -25.46
CA ILE A 125 -15.46 -19.18 -25.97
C ILE A 125 -15.74 -20.32 -26.94
N ASP A 126 -15.23 -20.21 -28.16
CA ASP A 126 -15.43 -21.23 -29.20
C ASP A 126 -14.86 -22.59 -28.76
N GLY A 127 -15.63 -23.66 -29.03
CA GLY A 127 -15.28 -25.02 -28.61
C GLY A 127 -15.59 -25.35 -27.15
N GLN A 128 -16.14 -24.41 -26.36
CA GLN A 128 -16.62 -24.68 -24.99
C GLN A 128 -18.14 -24.72 -24.91
N ALA A 129 -18.65 -25.37 -23.85
CA ALA A 129 -20.07 -25.35 -23.52
C ALA A 129 -20.58 -23.90 -23.35
N PRO A 130 -21.86 -23.62 -23.64
CA PRO A 130 -22.43 -22.30 -23.46
C PRO A 130 -22.18 -21.78 -22.04
N PRO A 131 -21.73 -20.51 -21.87
CA PRO A 131 -21.54 -19.95 -20.56
C PRO A 131 -22.88 -19.92 -19.83
N GLN A 132 -22.85 -20.17 -18.52
CA GLN A 132 -24.01 -20.05 -17.65
C GLN A 132 -23.90 -18.76 -16.85
N ALA A 133 -25.05 -18.16 -16.54
CA ALA A 133 -25.14 -17.04 -15.63
C ALA A 133 -24.58 -17.46 -14.26
N LYS A 134 -23.66 -16.65 -13.71
CA LYS A 134 -23.03 -16.90 -12.41
C LYS A 134 -23.00 -15.66 -11.55
N CYS A 135 -23.09 -15.86 -10.25
CA CYS A 135 -22.89 -14.79 -9.30
C CYS A 135 -21.41 -14.39 -9.24
N HIS A 136 -21.19 -13.09 -9.32
CA HIS A 136 -19.92 -12.45 -9.04
C HIS A 136 -20.05 -11.73 -7.71
N CYS A 137 -19.30 -12.18 -6.71
CA CYS A 137 -19.44 -11.65 -5.37
C CYS A 137 -18.72 -10.33 -5.19
N MET A 138 -19.33 -9.47 -4.36
CA MET A 138 -18.67 -8.30 -3.81
C MET A 138 -17.46 -8.74 -2.96
N GLY A 139 -16.53 -7.81 -2.70
CA GLY A 139 -15.38 -8.07 -1.83
C GLY A 139 -15.82 -8.65 -0.48
N PHE A 140 -14.96 -9.49 0.12
CA PHE A 140 -15.18 -10.12 1.43
C PHE A 140 -16.27 -11.22 1.52
N TYR A 141 -16.90 -11.61 0.41
CA TYR A 141 -17.88 -12.71 0.36
C TYR A 141 -17.49 -13.74 -0.70
N ASP A 142 -17.91 -14.99 -0.61
CA ASP A 142 -17.61 -16.08 -1.55
C ASP A 142 -18.74 -17.12 -1.60
N GLY A 143 -18.54 -18.18 -2.38
CA GLY A 143 -19.54 -19.20 -2.66
C GLY A 143 -20.28 -18.95 -3.98
N ASP A 144 -20.94 -19.99 -4.48
CA ASP A 144 -21.62 -19.93 -5.79
C ASP A 144 -22.74 -18.89 -5.81
N ASN A 145 -23.28 -18.53 -4.64
CA ASN A 145 -24.31 -17.52 -4.47
C ASN A 145 -23.85 -16.36 -3.57
N CYS A 146 -22.55 -16.21 -3.33
CA CYS A 146 -21.99 -15.16 -2.47
C CYS A 146 -22.47 -15.19 -1.01
N GLU A 147 -22.83 -16.39 -0.54
CA GLU A 147 -23.40 -16.62 0.78
C GLU A 147 -22.34 -16.69 1.90
N LYS A 148 -21.09 -17.01 1.57
CA LYS A 148 -20.02 -17.29 2.54
C LYS A 148 -19.23 -16.01 2.83
N PRO A 149 -19.26 -15.43 4.04
CA PRO A 149 -18.34 -14.36 4.38
C PRO A 149 -16.90 -14.89 4.46
N GLN A 150 -15.93 -14.03 4.19
CA GLN A 150 -14.50 -14.34 4.29
C GLN A 150 -13.93 -13.79 5.63
N PRO A 151 -13.83 -14.62 6.68
CA PRO A 151 -13.41 -14.19 8.02
C PRO A 151 -11.98 -13.64 8.09
N GLU A 152 -11.10 -14.04 7.17
CA GLU A 152 -9.71 -13.58 7.04
C GLU A 152 -9.58 -12.07 6.85
N HIS A 153 -10.62 -11.39 6.36
CA HIS A 153 -10.62 -9.93 6.23
C HIS A 153 -10.97 -9.17 7.51
N CYS A 154 -11.37 -9.90 8.56
CA CYS A 154 -11.66 -9.36 9.88
C CYS A 154 -10.51 -9.66 10.85
N PHE A 155 -10.04 -8.62 11.53
CA PHE A 155 -8.97 -8.75 12.50
C PHE A 155 -9.32 -9.76 13.60
N GLN A 156 -8.33 -10.57 13.98
CA GLN A 156 -8.44 -11.60 15.02
C GLN A 156 -9.62 -12.56 14.83
N SER A 157 -10.16 -12.73 13.61
CA SER A 157 -11.41 -13.47 13.38
C SER A 157 -12.55 -13.04 14.31
N CYS A 158 -12.65 -11.72 14.56
CA CYS A 158 -13.59 -11.12 15.51
C CYS A 158 -13.49 -11.70 16.94
N SER A 159 -12.30 -12.19 17.30
CA SER A 159 -11.96 -12.82 18.58
C SER A 159 -12.95 -13.93 19.00
N GLY A 160 -13.59 -14.60 18.05
CA GLY A 160 -14.66 -15.58 18.31
C GLY A 160 -15.93 -15.00 18.94
N ARG A 161 -16.04 -13.67 19.04
CA ARG A 161 -17.11 -12.91 19.72
C ARG A 161 -17.96 -12.10 18.74
N GLY A 162 -17.93 -12.46 17.47
CA GLY A 162 -18.66 -11.77 16.41
C GLY A 162 -18.66 -12.56 15.12
N THR A 163 -19.39 -12.04 14.14
CA THR A 163 -19.39 -12.58 12.78
C THR A 163 -18.74 -11.57 11.84
N CYS A 164 -17.84 -12.03 10.97
CA CYS A 164 -17.29 -11.18 9.93
C CYS A 164 -18.33 -10.96 8.84
N ARG A 165 -18.62 -9.71 8.50
CA ARG A 165 -19.45 -9.36 7.34
C ARG A 165 -18.83 -8.13 6.67
N GLY A 166 -18.58 -8.22 5.36
CA GLY A 166 -18.02 -7.10 4.60
C GLY A 166 -16.63 -6.64 5.06
N GLY A 167 -15.84 -7.54 5.67
CA GLY A 167 -14.54 -7.18 6.26
C GLY A 167 -14.63 -6.47 7.62
N PHE A 168 -15.82 -6.38 8.22
CA PHE A 168 -16.05 -5.81 9.55
C PHE A 168 -16.61 -6.83 10.53
N CYS A 169 -16.22 -6.66 11.79
CA CYS A 169 -16.72 -7.51 12.87
C CYS A 169 -18.07 -7.02 13.39
N HIS A 170 -19.10 -7.83 13.18
CA HIS A 170 -20.40 -7.66 13.82
C HIS A 170 -20.37 -8.40 15.15
N CYS A 171 -20.08 -7.66 16.21
CA CYS A 171 -19.90 -8.20 17.54
C CYS A 171 -21.21 -8.70 18.15
N GLN A 172 -21.10 -9.73 18.98
CA GLN A 172 -22.19 -10.17 19.85
C GLN A 172 -22.54 -9.06 20.85
N ALA A 173 -23.79 -9.06 21.33
CA ALA A 173 -24.25 -8.08 22.30
C ALA A 173 -23.32 -8.04 23.54
N GLY A 174 -22.97 -6.84 23.98
CA GLY A 174 -22.01 -6.62 25.06
C GLY A 174 -20.54 -6.56 24.62
N PHE A 175 -20.24 -6.85 23.34
CA PHE A 175 -18.90 -6.70 22.78
C PHE A 175 -18.86 -5.64 21.68
N TRP A 176 -17.74 -4.94 21.54
CA TRP A 176 -17.52 -3.95 20.47
C TRP A 176 -16.03 -3.74 20.16
N GLY A 177 -15.76 -2.84 19.22
CA GLY A 177 -14.42 -2.52 18.76
C GLY A 177 -14.02 -3.32 17.52
N LEU A 178 -12.82 -3.03 17.01
CA LEU A 178 -12.36 -3.47 15.70
C LEU A 178 -12.32 -4.99 15.50
N ALA A 179 -12.08 -5.73 16.58
CA ALA A 179 -12.04 -7.19 16.62
C ALA A 179 -12.98 -7.81 17.68
N CYS A 180 -13.98 -7.06 18.17
CA CYS A 180 -14.84 -7.51 19.30
C CYS A 180 -14.09 -7.86 20.59
N THR A 181 -12.93 -7.24 20.81
CA THR A 181 -12.10 -7.46 21.99
C THR A 181 -12.60 -6.70 23.23
N ARG A 182 -13.49 -5.71 23.05
CA ARG A 182 -13.94 -4.84 24.15
C ARG A 182 -15.29 -5.25 24.68
N ASN A 183 -15.47 -5.18 26.00
CA ASN A 183 -16.72 -5.46 26.70
C ASN A 183 -16.99 -4.58 27.93
N GLN A 184 -16.08 -3.66 28.24
CA GLN A 184 -16.21 -2.74 29.37
C GLN A 184 -16.01 -1.29 28.91
N ALA A 185 -16.91 -0.42 29.37
CA ALA A 185 -16.82 1.02 29.18
C ALA A 185 -16.22 1.65 30.44
N TYR A 186 -15.31 2.60 30.24
CA TYR A 186 -14.63 3.31 31.32
C TYR A 186 -14.91 4.80 31.20
N VAL A 187 -15.32 5.41 32.30
CA VAL A 187 -15.55 6.84 32.42
C VAL A 187 -14.71 7.37 33.57
N SER A 188 -14.00 8.46 33.33
CA SER A 188 -13.20 9.20 34.30
C SER A 188 -13.21 10.67 33.89
N ASP A 189 -12.94 11.57 34.82
CA ASP A 189 -12.75 12.99 34.51
C ASP A 189 -11.27 13.33 34.32
N THR A 190 -10.38 12.41 34.66
CA THR A 190 -8.92 12.59 34.61
C THR A 190 -8.26 11.51 33.77
N TRP A 191 -7.37 11.94 32.87
CA TRP A 191 -6.48 11.06 32.13
C TRP A 191 -5.19 10.84 32.93
N LEU A 192 -4.95 9.58 33.31
CA LEU A 192 -3.79 9.15 34.08
C LEU A 192 -3.10 8.01 33.32
N PRO A 193 -2.19 8.32 32.37
CA PRO A 193 -1.45 7.31 31.64
C PRO A 193 -0.80 6.30 32.57
N HIS A 194 -0.83 5.02 32.19
CA HIS A 194 -0.21 3.98 33.01
C HIS A 194 1.29 4.29 33.21
N PRO A 195 1.81 4.26 34.45
CA PRO A 195 3.12 4.83 34.76
C PRO A 195 4.31 3.95 34.32
N SER A 196 4.13 2.63 34.24
CA SER A 196 5.23 1.68 34.00
C SER A 196 5.04 0.70 32.84
N LYS A 197 3.84 0.62 32.26
CA LYS A 197 3.50 -0.31 31.18
C LYS A 197 2.96 0.51 30.03
N LEU A 198 3.42 0.20 28.82
CA LEU A 198 2.86 0.78 27.62
C LEU A 198 1.43 0.25 27.42
N ARG A 199 0.46 1.15 27.39
CA ARG A 199 -0.94 0.86 27.10
C ARG A 199 -1.37 1.59 25.83
N VAL A 200 -1.91 0.83 24.88
CA VAL A 200 -2.40 1.36 23.61
C VAL A 200 -3.90 1.15 23.51
N TYR A 201 -4.63 2.24 23.27
CA TYR A 201 -6.07 2.19 23.04
C TYR A 201 -6.36 2.33 21.54
N VAL A 202 -7.22 1.47 21.00
CA VAL A 202 -7.61 1.51 19.58
C VAL A 202 -9.00 2.16 19.46
N TYR A 203 -9.09 3.26 18.70
CA TYR A 203 -10.37 3.92 18.46
C TYR A 203 -11.32 3.04 17.66
N SER A 204 -12.60 3.10 18.02
CA SER A 204 -13.69 2.56 17.19
C SER A 204 -14.20 3.69 16.31
N ILE A 205 -13.82 3.66 15.04
CA ILE A 205 -14.17 4.68 14.05
C ILE A 205 -15.33 4.14 13.21
N PRO A 206 -16.40 4.92 12.99
CA PRO A 206 -17.52 4.50 12.15
C PRO A 206 -17.04 4.13 10.75
N GLU A 207 -17.62 3.06 10.18
CA GLU A 207 -17.29 2.60 8.83
C GLU A 207 -17.52 3.70 7.78
N GLN A 208 -18.52 4.57 7.97
CA GLN A 208 -18.80 5.67 7.05
C GLN A 208 -17.64 6.67 6.92
N LEU A 209 -16.71 6.67 7.89
CA LEU A 209 -15.49 7.49 7.89
C LEU A 209 -14.25 6.67 7.56
N ALA A 210 -14.10 5.48 8.16
CA ALA A 210 -12.96 4.58 7.95
C ALA A 210 -13.44 3.24 7.38
N PHE A 211 -13.63 3.18 6.05
CA PHE A 211 -14.15 2.00 5.36
C PHE A 211 -13.06 1.23 4.60
N LYS A 212 -13.24 -0.09 4.49
CA LYS A 212 -12.40 -0.98 3.68
C LYS A 212 -13.01 -1.13 2.29
N LYS A 213 -12.97 -0.07 1.46
CA LYS A 213 -13.49 0.02 0.07
C LYS A 213 -14.35 -1.18 -0.43
N PRO A 214 -15.55 -1.43 0.15
CA PRO A 214 -16.31 -2.66 -0.12
C PRO A 214 -16.96 -2.67 -1.50
N TRP A 215 -17.07 -1.49 -2.10
CA TRP A 215 -18.04 -1.20 -3.14
C TRP A 215 -17.44 -1.09 -4.54
N HIS A 216 -16.16 -1.36 -4.77
CA HIS A 216 -15.63 -1.31 -6.13
C HIS A 216 -16.00 -2.57 -6.93
N ASP A 217 -16.20 -2.43 -8.24
CA ASP A 217 -16.39 -3.55 -9.19
C ASP A 217 -15.10 -4.36 -9.43
N ILE A 218 -14.02 -3.89 -8.82
CA ILE A 218 -12.72 -4.53 -8.70
C ILE A 218 -12.63 -4.98 -7.23
N PRO A 219 -12.13 -6.19 -6.94
CA PRO A 219 -11.92 -6.67 -5.57
C PRO A 219 -11.26 -5.61 -4.68
N ALA A 220 -11.60 -5.64 -3.40
CA ALA A 220 -11.02 -4.78 -2.37
C ALA A 220 -9.58 -5.23 -2.10
N LEU A 221 -8.72 -5.14 -3.11
CA LEU A 221 -7.36 -5.63 -3.08
C LEU A 221 -6.61 -4.91 -1.97
N VAL A 222 -6.24 -5.69 -0.96
CA VAL A 222 -5.09 -5.36 -0.13
C VAL A 222 -3.88 -5.77 -0.95
N ASP A 223 -3.23 -4.79 -1.60
CA ASP A 223 -1.95 -5.06 -2.23
C ASP A 223 -0.98 -5.56 -1.15
N THR A 224 -0.20 -6.59 -1.47
CA THR A 224 0.75 -7.21 -0.53
C THR A 224 1.73 -6.19 0.04
N MET A 225 1.92 -5.06 -0.64
CA MET A 225 2.75 -3.97 -0.13
C MET A 225 2.25 -3.40 1.20
N TYR A 226 0.94 -3.38 1.47
CA TYR A 226 0.36 -2.77 2.68
C TYR A 226 0.18 -3.74 3.85
N LEU A 227 0.62 -5.00 3.70
CA LEU A 227 0.37 -6.03 4.71
C LEU A 227 1.09 -5.77 6.03
N ALA A 228 2.13 -4.94 6.06
CA ALA A 228 2.75 -4.55 7.32
C ALA A 228 1.79 -3.74 8.21
N GLU A 229 0.89 -2.94 7.62
CA GLU A 229 -0.19 -2.29 8.37
C GLU A 229 -1.14 -3.32 9.00
N VAL A 230 -1.59 -4.27 8.19
CA VAL A 230 -2.52 -5.33 8.61
C VAL A 230 -1.88 -6.19 9.71
N ALA A 231 -0.64 -6.62 9.51
CA ALA A 231 0.11 -7.43 10.47
C ALA A 231 0.34 -6.69 11.80
N PHE A 232 0.67 -5.39 11.76
CA PHE A 232 0.80 -4.56 12.96
C PHE A 232 -0.50 -4.46 13.74
N VAL A 233 -1.60 -4.11 13.06
CA VAL A 233 -2.91 -3.94 13.71
C VAL A 233 -3.41 -5.27 14.27
N ASP A 234 -3.27 -6.36 13.52
CA ASP A 234 -3.69 -7.69 13.98
C ASP A 234 -2.90 -8.13 15.21
N SER A 235 -1.56 -7.98 15.18
CA SER A 235 -0.69 -8.30 16.32
C SER A 235 -1.03 -7.47 17.55
N LEU A 236 -1.27 -6.16 17.39
CA LEU A 236 -1.67 -5.28 18.49
C LEU A 236 -3.01 -5.68 19.11
N LEU A 237 -3.97 -6.11 18.30
CA LEU A 237 -5.29 -6.52 18.79
C LEU A 237 -5.25 -7.86 19.53
N GLY A 238 -4.27 -8.73 19.23
CA GLY A 238 -4.01 -9.97 19.95
C GLY A 238 -3.16 -9.78 21.22
N ASP A 239 -2.42 -8.68 21.34
CA ASP A 239 -1.51 -8.41 22.46
C ASP A 239 -2.23 -7.76 23.65
N SER A 240 -2.84 -8.60 24.50
CA SER A 240 -3.51 -8.15 25.74
C SER A 240 -2.57 -7.51 26.79
N ALA A 241 -1.25 -7.65 26.67
CA ALA A 241 -0.31 -7.00 27.58
C ALA A 241 -0.18 -5.51 27.27
N VAL A 242 -0.34 -5.12 26.00
CA VAL A 242 -0.23 -3.73 25.56
C VAL A 242 -1.59 -3.10 25.22
N LEU A 243 -2.51 -3.85 24.61
CA LEU A 243 -3.86 -3.38 24.31
C LEU A 243 -4.63 -3.09 25.61
N THR A 244 -5.22 -1.91 25.70
CA THR A 244 -6.14 -1.58 26.80
C THR A 244 -7.55 -1.29 26.30
N GLN A 245 -8.55 -1.70 27.09
CA GLN A 245 -9.94 -1.29 26.92
C GLN A 245 -10.25 0.04 27.60
N ASN A 246 -9.43 0.45 28.57
CA ASN A 246 -9.59 1.67 29.35
C ASN A 246 -8.79 2.80 28.68
N PRO A 247 -9.44 3.76 27.99
CA PRO A 247 -8.71 4.84 27.34
C PRO A 247 -8.07 5.81 28.35
N TRP A 248 -8.50 5.82 29.61
CA TRP A 248 -8.00 6.76 30.63
C TRP A 248 -6.62 6.39 31.18
N GLU A 249 -6.19 5.13 31.00
CA GLU A 249 -4.83 4.68 31.32
C GLU A 249 -3.92 4.58 30.08
N ALA A 250 -4.46 4.84 28.89
CA ALA A 250 -3.73 4.66 27.65
C ALA A 250 -2.62 5.72 27.51
N ASN A 251 -1.43 5.27 27.12
CA ASN A 251 -0.33 6.16 26.79
C ASN A 251 -0.40 6.60 25.31
N LEU A 252 -0.76 5.67 24.42
CA LEU A 252 -0.87 5.90 22.98
C LEU A 252 -2.27 5.52 22.47
N PHE A 253 -2.68 6.17 21.38
CA PHE A 253 -3.99 5.97 20.79
C PHE A 253 -3.88 5.65 19.30
N LEU A 254 -4.28 4.45 18.87
CA LEU A 254 -4.25 4.06 17.46
C LEU A 254 -5.50 4.53 16.71
N ILE A 255 -5.28 5.21 15.58
CA ILE A 255 -6.31 5.58 14.61
C ILE A 255 -6.14 4.68 13.38
N ASN A 256 -7.04 3.69 13.22
CA ASN A 256 -7.06 2.86 12.04
C ASN A 256 -7.90 3.51 10.93
N ALA A 257 -7.22 4.16 9.98
CA ALA A 257 -7.85 4.92 8.91
C ALA A 257 -8.01 4.15 7.59
N TYR A 258 -7.40 2.96 7.45
CA TYR A 258 -7.47 2.15 6.22
C TYR A 258 -7.03 2.92 4.95
N THR A 259 -6.07 3.83 5.07
CA THR A 259 -5.73 4.79 4.02
C THR A 259 -5.26 4.12 2.73
N PHE A 260 -4.61 2.96 2.85
CA PHE A 260 -4.08 2.20 1.72
C PHE A 260 -5.15 1.76 0.71
N TYR A 261 -6.41 1.62 1.11
CA TYR A 261 -7.51 1.32 0.17
C TYR A 261 -7.81 2.49 -0.80
N PHE A 262 -7.44 3.72 -0.44
CA PHE A 262 -7.84 4.95 -1.13
C PHE A 262 -6.71 5.62 -1.88
N THR A 263 -5.49 5.53 -1.37
CA THR A 263 -4.36 6.27 -1.92
C THR A 263 -3.67 5.53 -3.04
N GLY A 264 -3.76 4.18 -3.04
CA GLY A 264 -2.77 3.37 -3.72
C GLY A 264 -1.35 3.82 -3.35
N ASN A 265 -0.40 3.61 -4.26
CA ASN A 265 1.01 3.86 -3.97
C ASN A 265 1.35 5.35 -3.78
N ILE A 266 0.82 6.23 -4.63
CA ILE A 266 1.26 7.64 -4.73
C ILE A 266 0.16 8.68 -4.48
N GLY A 267 -1.06 8.25 -4.15
CA GLY A 267 -2.19 9.14 -3.87
C GLY A 267 -2.08 9.86 -2.53
N TYR A 268 -2.96 10.84 -2.32
CA TYR A 268 -2.88 11.80 -1.22
C TYR A 268 -4.06 11.63 -0.21
N PRO A 269 -3.86 10.93 0.94
CA PRO A 269 -4.89 10.63 1.94
C PRO A 269 -5.25 11.81 2.85
N ALA A 270 -4.65 12.99 2.70
CA ALA A 270 -4.81 14.08 3.66
C ALA A 270 -6.26 14.41 4.02
N ARG A 271 -7.19 14.41 3.05
CA ARG A 271 -8.59 14.66 3.37
C ARG A 271 -9.25 13.56 4.17
N HIS A 272 -8.88 12.33 3.87
CA HIS A 272 -9.33 11.16 4.61
C HIS A 272 -8.84 11.23 6.05
N PHE A 273 -7.54 11.51 6.25
CA PHE A 273 -6.97 11.77 7.57
C PHE A 273 -7.64 12.94 8.27
N SER A 274 -7.81 14.08 7.59
CA SER A 274 -8.46 15.28 8.14
C SER A 274 -9.87 14.95 8.66
N SER A 275 -10.68 14.26 7.88
CA SER A 275 -12.05 13.90 8.27
C SER A 275 -12.07 12.98 9.50
N ILE A 276 -11.19 11.97 9.51
CA ILE A 276 -11.09 11.03 10.63
C ILE A 276 -10.53 11.70 11.88
N PHE A 277 -9.49 12.52 11.75
CA PHE A 277 -8.86 13.19 12.89
C PHE A 277 -9.78 14.25 13.48
N GLN A 278 -10.53 14.99 12.66
CA GLN A 278 -11.58 15.88 13.15
C GLN A 278 -12.67 15.11 13.91
N TYR A 279 -13.10 13.95 13.41
CA TYR A 279 -14.01 13.09 14.15
C TYR A 279 -13.42 12.66 15.50
N VAL A 280 -12.18 12.17 15.52
CA VAL A 280 -11.51 11.75 16.76
C VAL A 280 -11.39 12.91 17.74
N ARG A 281 -10.94 14.08 17.27
CA ARG A 281 -10.78 15.30 18.07
C ARG A 281 -12.09 15.82 18.67
N THR A 282 -13.20 15.70 17.94
CA THR A 282 -14.51 16.21 18.37
C THR A 282 -15.28 15.21 19.22
N LYS A 283 -15.06 13.90 19.04
CA LYS A 283 -15.79 12.85 19.76
C LYS A 283 -15.09 12.33 21.00
N PHE A 284 -13.77 12.45 21.08
CA PHE A 284 -12.99 11.92 22.20
C PHE A 284 -12.13 13.01 22.83
N PRO A 285 -11.99 13.04 24.17
CA PRO A 285 -11.27 14.11 24.85
C PRO A 285 -9.74 14.01 24.68
N PHE A 286 -9.22 12.83 24.37
CA PHE A 286 -7.78 12.52 24.42
C PHE A 286 -6.94 13.24 23.36
N TRP A 287 -7.52 13.60 22.20
CA TRP A 287 -6.79 14.34 21.17
C TRP A 287 -6.26 15.68 21.70
N ASN A 288 -7.12 16.46 22.36
CA ASN A 288 -6.78 17.81 22.79
C ASN A 288 -5.79 17.83 23.96
N MET A 289 -5.61 16.72 24.68
CA MET A 289 -4.67 16.62 25.81
C MET A 289 -3.21 16.72 25.37
N THR A 290 -2.89 16.26 24.16
CA THR A 290 -1.52 16.25 23.61
C THR A 290 -1.45 16.93 22.23
N ALA A 291 -2.54 17.58 21.80
CA ALA A 291 -2.73 18.03 20.42
C ALA A 291 -2.50 16.93 19.37
N GLY A 292 -2.82 15.68 19.71
CA GLY A 292 -2.65 14.51 18.84
C GLY A 292 -1.26 13.86 18.87
N ARG A 293 -0.31 14.36 19.69
CA ARG A 293 1.09 13.87 19.70
C ARG A 293 1.27 12.43 20.18
N ASN A 294 0.31 11.89 20.92
CA ASN A 294 0.29 10.49 21.34
C ASN A 294 -0.67 9.62 20.50
N HIS A 295 -1.16 10.13 19.37
CA HIS A 295 -2.00 9.39 18.45
C HIS A 295 -1.13 8.79 17.35
N ILE A 296 -1.37 7.52 17.02
CA ILE A 296 -0.67 6.80 15.96
C ILE A 296 -1.56 6.84 14.72
N ALA A 297 -1.01 7.36 13.62
CA ALA A 297 -1.61 7.35 12.30
C ALA A 297 -0.85 6.41 11.38
N LEU A 298 -1.54 5.43 10.81
CA LEU A 298 -0.99 4.48 9.84
C LEU A 298 -0.95 5.17 8.47
N ALA A 299 0.25 5.41 7.93
CA ALA A 299 0.48 6.10 6.66
C ALA A 299 1.49 5.32 5.81
N THR A 300 1.04 4.16 5.34
CA THR A 300 1.87 3.09 4.78
C THR A 300 2.02 3.09 3.25
N ASN A 301 1.53 4.14 2.58
CA ASN A 301 1.76 4.37 1.15
C ASN A 301 3.16 4.94 0.86
N ASP A 302 3.61 4.84 -0.39
CA ASP A 302 4.95 5.29 -0.84
C ASP A 302 5.17 6.81 -0.70
N ARG A 303 4.18 7.58 -0.22
CA ARG A 303 4.28 9.01 0.13
C ARG A 303 3.76 9.34 1.53
N GLY A 304 3.40 8.34 2.35
CA GLY A 304 2.59 8.51 3.55
C GLY A 304 3.09 9.51 4.61
N THR A 305 4.39 9.60 4.87
CA THR A 305 4.98 10.63 5.76
C THR A 305 4.75 12.05 5.24
N CYS A 306 4.77 12.25 3.91
CA CYS A 306 4.61 13.55 3.27
C CYS A 306 3.16 14.00 3.21
N ASP A 307 2.23 13.07 3.25
CA ASP A 307 0.81 13.39 3.10
C ASP A 307 0.27 14.18 4.31
N LEU A 308 0.68 13.78 5.51
CA LEU A 308 0.38 14.50 6.76
C LEU A 308 1.15 15.82 6.89
N TYR A 309 2.32 15.94 6.25
CA TYR A 309 3.06 17.20 6.23
C TYR A 309 2.30 18.29 5.43
N LYS A 310 1.71 17.93 4.29
CA LYS A 310 0.88 18.88 3.51
C LYS A 310 -0.39 19.28 4.26
N LEU A 311 -0.94 18.42 5.13
CA LEU A 311 -2.00 18.80 6.06
C LEU A 311 -1.56 19.92 6.99
N GLN A 312 -0.32 19.90 7.49
CA GLN A 312 0.20 20.93 8.40
C GLN A 312 0.02 22.35 7.85
N ARG A 313 0.13 22.53 6.53
CA ARG A 313 0.00 23.86 5.89
C ARG A 313 -1.41 24.43 5.91
N SER A 314 -2.44 23.58 5.93
CA SER A 314 -3.85 23.99 5.89
C SER A 314 -4.61 23.71 7.20
N GLN A 315 -4.16 22.72 7.97
CA GLN A 315 -4.77 22.23 9.21
C GLN A 315 -3.67 21.82 10.21
N PRO A 316 -2.91 22.77 10.76
CA PRO A 316 -1.76 22.51 11.64
C PRO A 316 -2.12 21.68 12.87
N ASP A 317 -3.31 21.89 13.45
CA ASP A 317 -3.83 21.14 14.61
C ASP A 317 -3.94 19.62 14.39
N LEU A 318 -3.97 19.17 13.13
CA LEU A 318 -4.16 17.76 12.76
C LEU A 318 -2.85 17.05 12.34
N SER A 319 -1.71 17.75 12.42
CA SER A 319 -0.44 17.29 11.85
C SER A 319 0.50 16.55 12.82
N HIS A 320 0.17 16.55 14.11
CA HIS A 320 1.04 16.04 15.17
C HIS A 320 1.02 14.53 15.48
N PRO A 321 0.10 13.68 14.95
CA PRO A 321 0.19 12.24 15.18
C PRO A 321 1.57 11.66 14.87
N ILE A 322 1.94 10.62 15.63
CA ILE A 322 3.05 9.73 15.32
C ILE A 322 2.69 8.99 14.04
N LYS A 323 3.49 9.17 12.99
CA LYS A 323 3.27 8.46 11.73
C LYS A 323 3.94 7.11 11.81
N LEU A 324 3.14 6.05 11.68
CA LEU A 324 3.65 4.71 11.45
C LEU A 324 3.69 4.46 9.95
N VAL A 325 4.90 4.28 9.42
CA VAL A 325 5.12 4.33 7.97
C VAL A 325 5.96 3.16 7.50
N HIS A 326 5.63 2.61 6.34
CA HIS A 326 6.55 1.82 5.56
C HIS A 326 6.45 2.31 4.12
N TYR A 327 7.56 2.26 3.41
CA TYR A 327 7.62 2.64 2.02
C TYR A 327 8.23 1.47 1.28
N GLY A 328 7.68 1.14 0.13
CA GLY A 328 8.18 0.03 -0.66
C GLY A 328 7.06 -0.89 -1.10
N GLN A 329 6.93 -0.98 -2.41
CA GLN A 329 6.28 -2.06 -3.11
C GLN A 329 6.77 -3.41 -2.57
N ALA A 330 5.93 -4.16 -1.84
CA ALA A 330 6.15 -5.60 -1.70
C ALA A 330 6.08 -6.24 -3.09
N GLY A 331 6.63 -7.44 -3.26
CA GLY A 331 6.51 -8.15 -4.53
C GLY A 331 5.03 -8.17 -4.93
N ARG A 332 4.69 -7.53 -6.05
CA ARG A 332 3.37 -7.75 -6.67
C ARG A 332 3.31 -9.25 -6.93
N LEU A 333 2.27 -9.92 -6.43
CA LEU A 333 1.99 -11.30 -6.83
C LEU A 333 1.95 -11.32 -8.37
N SER A 334 3.00 -11.85 -8.99
CA SER A 334 3.02 -12.02 -10.44
C SER A 334 2.03 -13.13 -10.76
N ILE A 335 1.16 -12.87 -11.73
CA ILE A 335 0.10 -13.77 -12.21
C ILE A 335 0.68 -15.15 -12.63
N HIS A 336 1.99 -15.24 -12.84
CA HIS A 336 2.72 -16.42 -13.29
C HIS A 336 3.35 -17.28 -12.19
N SER A 337 3.50 -16.81 -10.94
CA SER A 337 4.17 -17.60 -9.88
C SER A 337 3.28 -18.65 -9.20
N HIS A 338 2.03 -18.83 -9.66
CA HIS A 338 1.06 -19.71 -9.02
C HIS A 338 0.83 -21.07 -9.70
N ARG A 339 1.50 -21.40 -10.83
CA ARG A 339 1.41 -22.79 -11.36
C ARG A 339 2.10 -23.83 -10.45
N THR A 340 2.80 -23.41 -9.40
CA THR A 340 3.60 -24.29 -8.52
C THR A 340 3.22 -24.24 -7.03
N PHE A 341 2.03 -23.71 -6.67
CA PHE A 341 1.54 -23.74 -5.28
C PHE A 341 0.88 -25.06 -4.85
N THR A 342 1.37 -26.17 -5.38
CA THR A 342 1.41 -27.44 -4.67
C THR A 342 2.86 -27.69 -4.31
N ILE A 343 3.28 -27.22 -3.12
CA ILE A 343 4.40 -27.88 -2.46
C ILE A 343 3.89 -29.30 -2.21
N LYS A 344 4.43 -30.28 -2.93
CA LYS A 344 4.20 -31.69 -2.63
C LYS A 344 4.57 -31.92 -1.15
N GLY A 345 3.57 -32.00 -0.28
CA GLY A 345 3.72 -32.49 1.09
C GLY A 345 3.98 -31.47 2.21
N GLN A 346 3.84 -30.15 2.01
CA GLN A 346 3.87 -29.18 3.12
C GLN A 346 2.51 -28.46 3.23
N PRO A 347 1.85 -28.45 4.42
CA PRO A 347 0.58 -27.76 4.58
C PRO A 347 0.75 -26.25 4.39
N HIS A 348 -0.21 -25.64 3.69
CA HIS A 348 -0.34 -24.19 3.61
C HIS A 348 -0.61 -23.63 5.00
N GLU A 349 0.39 -22.99 5.60
CA GLU A 349 0.29 -22.40 6.93
C GLU A 349 -0.59 -21.14 6.87
N TYR A 350 -1.53 -21.02 7.80
CA TYR A 350 -2.53 -19.95 7.80
C TYR A 350 -1.89 -18.62 8.22
N ASP A 351 -1.89 -17.66 7.31
CA ASP A 351 -1.46 -16.27 7.54
C ASP A 351 -2.64 -15.36 7.21
N PRO A 352 -3.37 -14.80 8.19
CA PRO A 352 -4.59 -14.04 7.93
C PRO A 352 -4.37 -12.85 6.98
N ALA A 353 -3.24 -12.16 7.12
CA ALA A 353 -2.94 -10.95 6.35
C ALA A 353 -2.61 -11.32 4.90
N PHE A 354 -1.74 -12.30 4.70
CA PHE A 354 -1.42 -12.82 3.38
C PHE A 354 -2.61 -13.51 2.73
N ASP A 355 -3.37 -14.31 3.46
CA ASP A 355 -4.52 -15.05 2.95
C ASP A 355 -5.63 -14.10 2.49
N ALA A 356 -5.89 -13.03 3.25
CA ALA A 356 -6.82 -11.98 2.84
C ALA A 356 -6.36 -11.33 1.51
N ALA A 357 -5.09 -10.97 1.38
CA ALA A 357 -4.57 -10.39 0.14
C ALA A 357 -4.58 -11.39 -1.04
N VAL A 358 -4.11 -12.62 -0.81
CA VAL A 358 -3.99 -13.68 -1.84
C VAL A 358 -5.35 -14.15 -2.32
N ARG A 359 -6.36 -14.27 -1.44
CA ARG A 359 -7.70 -14.68 -1.86
C ARG A 359 -8.34 -13.65 -2.75
N GLU A 360 -8.21 -12.36 -2.43
CA GLU A 360 -8.68 -11.28 -3.31
C GLU A 360 -7.90 -11.24 -4.63
N TRP A 361 -6.59 -11.53 -4.61
CA TRP A 361 -5.77 -11.67 -5.83
C TRP A 361 -6.14 -12.89 -6.69
N ARG A 362 -6.34 -14.08 -6.09
CA ARG A 362 -6.76 -15.30 -6.81
C ARG A 362 -8.11 -15.09 -7.49
N ARG A 363 -9.00 -14.35 -6.84
CA ARG A 363 -10.27 -13.93 -7.43
C ARG A 363 -10.08 -13.16 -8.75
N LEU A 364 -9.06 -12.30 -8.82
CA LEU A 364 -8.67 -11.59 -10.03
C LEU A 364 -7.91 -12.44 -11.03
N ALA A 365 -7.02 -13.32 -10.58
CA ALA A 365 -6.24 -14.17 -11.48
C ALA A 365 -7.14 -15.18 -12.22
N LEU A 366 -8.15 -15.73 -11.55
CA LEU A 366 -9.21 -16.54 -12.19
C LEU A 366 -10.07 -15.73 -13.18
N ARG A 367 -10.16 -14.41 -12.97
CA ARG A 367 -10.81 -13.47 -13.90
C ARG A 367 -9.95 -13.21 -15.14
N ALA A 368 -8.62 -13.09 -14.97
CA ALA A 368 -7.65 -12.92 -16.06
C ALA A 368 -7.44 -14.21 -16.89
N GLN A 369 -7.43 -15.38 -16.27
CA GLN A 369 -7.33 -16.67 -16.97
C GLN A 369 -8.54 -16.98 -17.86
N ARG A 370 -9.71 -16.42 -17.56
CA ARG A 370 -10.91 -16.56 -18.41
C ARG A 370 -10.92 -15.61 -19.61
N LEU A 371 -10.12 -14.53 -19.57
CA LEU A 371 -9.96 -13.59 -20.69
C LEU A 371 -9.01 -14.13 -21.78
N HIS A 372 -8.12 -15.06 -21.42
CA HIS A 372 -7.23 -15.75 -22.36
C HIS A 372 -7.62 -17.23 -22.45
N GLY A 373 -8.76 -17.49 -23.12
CA GLY A 373 -9.22 -18.85 -23.40
C GLY A 373 -8.19 -19.63 -24.22
N GLY A 374 -7.60 -20.67 -23.63
CA GLY A 374 -6.76 -21.61 -24.37
C GLY A 374 -5.83 -22.41 -23.46
N SER A 375 -6.07 -23.73 -23.38
CA SER A 375 -5.03 -24.66 -22.97
C SER A 375 -3.95 -24.64 -24.05
N SER A 376 -2.74 -24.18 -23.74
CA SER A 376 -1.56 -24.52 -24.54
C SER A 376 -0.60 -25.32 -23.66
N SER A 377 -0.51 -26.60 -23.97
CA SER A 377 0.68 -27.40 -23.73
C SER A 377 1.81 -26.80 -24.59
N ALA A 378 2.62 -25.92 -24.02
CA ALA A 378 3.90 -25.55 -24.59
C ALA A 378 5.00 -26.09 -23.67
N ALA A 379 5.87 -26.93 -24.23
CA ALA A 379 7.13 -27.35 -23.63
C ALA A 379 7.99 -26.10 -23.30
N PRO A 380 8.97 -26.20 -22.38
CA PRO A 380 9.64 -25.03 -21.81
C PRO A 380 10.38 -24.27 -22.91
N VAL A 381 9.89 -23.08 -23.21
CA VAL A 381 10.66 -22.08 -23.95
C VAL A 381 11.37 -21.25 -22.89
N ASP A 382 12.69 -21.16 -22.99
CA ASP A 382 13.51 -20.29 -22.18
C ASP A 382 12.88 -18.87 -22.15
N GLU A 383 12.43 -18.43 -20.97
CA GLU A 383 11.79 -17.13 -20.80
C GLU A 383 12.85 -16.02 -20.94
N GLU A 384 12.99 -15.48 -22.14
CA GLU A 384 13.17 -14.04 -22.30
C GLU A 384 11.91 -13.33 -21.75
N PRO A 385 12.01 -12.45 -20.75
CA PRO A 385 10.94 -11.52 -20.46
C PRO A 385 11.01 -10.39 -21.49
N GLY A 386 10.15 -10.51 -22.51
CA GLY A 386 9.96 -9.53 -23.57
C GLY A 386 9.70 -8.12 -23.03
N GLY A 387 10.29 -7.14 -23.71
CA GLY A 387 10.02 -5.74 -23.51
C GLY A 387 8.58 -5.39 -23.87
N GLU A 388 8.02 -4.44 -23.13
CA GLU A 388 6.80 -3.74 -23.53
C GLU A 388 7.16 -2.31 -23.93
N GLY A 389 7.04 -2.07 -25.23
CA GLY A 389 6.35 -0.90 -25.78
C GLY A 389 7.06 0.43 -25.68
N GLU A 390 7.80 0.75 -26.73
CA GLU A 390 8.09 2.12 -27.14
C GLU A 390 6.80 2.98 -27.15
N GLY A 391 6.78 4.05 -26.35
CA GLY A 391 5.87 5.15 -26.57
C GLY A 391 6.30 5.89 -27.83
N GLY A 392 5.75 5.50 -28.98
CA GLY A 392 5.90 6.24 -30.24
C GLY A 392 5.39 7.68 -30.12
N PRO A 393 5.99 8.62 -30.87
CA PRO A 393 5.76 10.05 -30.71
C PRO A 393 4.41 10.46 -31.30
N GLY A 394 3.64 11.27 -30.55
CA GLY A 394 2.48 11.96 -31.10
C GLY A 394 2.90 12.90 -32.23
N GLY A 395 2.34 12.70 -33.42
CA GLY A 395 2.64 13.46 -34.63
C GLY A 395 2.28 14.94 -34.50
N GLY A 396 3.27 15.81 -34.72
CA GLY A 396 3.08 17.20 -35.11
C GLY A 396 3.26 17.32 -36.62
N GLY A 397 2.24 17.85 -37.32
CA GLY A 397 2.34 18.24 -38.73
C GLY A 397 3.17 19.53 -38.90
N PRO A 398 3.75 19.80 -40.08
CA PRO A 398 4.74 20.84 -40.28
C PRO A 398 4.09 22.20 -40.56
N GLY A 399 4.60 23.25 -39.91
CA GLY A 399 4.21 24.63 -40.17
C GLY A 399 5.41 25.57 -40.07
N GLY A 400 5.89 26.01 -41.25
CA GLY A 400 6.50 27.30 -41.58
C GLY A 400 7.43 28.01 -40.58
N GLY A 401 8.68 28.25 -41.01
CA GLY A 401 9.59 29.17 -40.35
C GLY A 401 9.16 30.64 -40.42
N GLY A 402 9.70 31.46 -39.52
CA GLY A 402 9.60 32.91 -39.58
C GLY A 402 9.87 33.64 -38.26
N ALA A 403 11.00 34.34 -38.25
CA ALA A 403 11.29 35.60 -37.55
C ALA A 403 11.55 35.65 -36.03
N GLU A 404 12.67 36.31 -35.76
CA GLU A 404 13.20 36.82 -34.50
C GLU A 404 12.21 37.69 -33.70
N GLY A 405 12.32 37.62 -32.38
CA GLY A 405 11.64 38.54 -31.47
C GLY A 405 12.04 38.25 -30.02
N GLY A 406 13.02 38.99 -29.51
CA GLY A 406 13.51 38.86 -28.14
C GLY A 406 12.38 39.03 -27.12
N ARG A 407 12.29 38.09 -26.17
CA ARG A 407 11.38 38.18 -25.02
C ARG A 407 12.20 38.09 -23.74
N ALA A 408 12.02 39.09 -22.89
CA ALA A 408 12.70 39.23 -21.61
C ALA A 408 12.54 37.97 -20.74
N LEU A 409 13.67 37.47 -20.23
CA LEU A 409 13.74 36.33 -19.32
C LEU A 409 12.95 36.61 -18.04
N ASN A 410 12.15 35.65 -17.63
CA ASN A 410 11.44 35.65 -16.35
C ASN A 410 12.44 35.37 -15.22
N PRO A 411 12.46 36.11 -14.09
CA PRO A 411 13.41 35.86 -12.99
C PRO A 411 13.33 34.44 -12.38
N LEU A 412 12.27 33.67 -12.69
CA LEU A 412 12.12 32.27 -12.33
C LEU A 412 12.88 31.27 -13.24
N GLU A 413 13.30 31.67 -14.44
CA GLU A 413 14.17 30.84 -15.30
C GLU A 413 15.65 30.87 -14.86
N LEU A 414 16.02 31.81 -13.98
CA LEU A 414 17.37 31.94 -13.42
C LEU A 414 17.63 31.08 -12.17
N ILE A 415 16.63 30.37 -11.64
CA ILE A 415 16.86 29.32 -10.64
C ILE A 415 17.17 28.04 -11.42
N GLY A 416 18.37 28.05 -12.00
CA GLY A 416 18.80 27.11 -13.02
C GLY A 416 18.62 25.64 -12.66
N GLU A 417 18.38 24.88 -13.71
CA GLU A 417 18.70 23.46 -13.84
C GLU A 417 20.11 23.19 -13.30
N ARG A 418 20.24 22.96 -11.99
CA ARG A 418 21.49 22.43 -11.42
C ARG A 418 21.58 20.97 -11.85
N VAL A 419 22.05 20.75 -13.07
CA VAL A 419 22.49 19.45 -13.58
C VAL A 419 23.66 19.00 -12.71
N ARG A 420 23.40 18.17 -11.70
CA ARG A 420 24.45 17.67 -10.78
C ARG A 420 25.34 16.59 -11.43
N PHE A 421 24.85 15.96 -12.49
CA PHE A 421 25.58 14.94 -13.26
C PHE A 421 25.41 15.20 -14.76
N LYS A 422 26.51 15.24 -15.50
CA LYS A 422 26.50 15.43 -16.96
C LYS A 422 25.69 14.30 -17.62
N GLY A 423 24.67 14.65 -18.41
CA GLY A 423 23.77 13.67 -19.06
C GLY A 423 22.57 13.22 -18.21
N VAL A 424 22.32 13.84 -17.06
CA VAL A 424 21.17 13.55 -16.19
C VAL A 424 20.27 14.80 -16.09
N PRO A 425 18.92 14.68 -16.16
CA PRO A 425 18.02 15.82 -16.06
C PRO A 425 18.23 16.66 -14.80
N GLY A 426 17.92 17.97 -14.88
CA GLY A 426 17.88 18.85 -13.71
C GLY A 426 16.84 18.40 -12.68
N TYR A 427 17.08 18.73 -11.41
CA TYR A 427 16.09 18.46 -10.34
C TYR A 427 14.89 19.40 -10.49
N SER A 428 13.68 18.86 -10.48
CA SER A 428 12.46 19.67 -10.37
C SER A 428 12.38 20.35 -9.00
N LEU A 429 11.62 21.46 -8.89
CA LEU A 429 11.36 22.11 -7.61
C LEU A 429 10.76 21.15 -6.57
N GLU A 430 9.91 20.22 -7.01
CA GLU A 430 9.33 19.20 -6.15
C GLU A 430 10.39 18.19 -5.66
N ALA A 431 11.34 17.79 -6.53
CA ALA A 431 12.48 16.95 -6.13
C ALA A 431 13.38 17.65 -5.11
N ILE A 432 13.62 18.95 -5.27
CA ILE A 432 14.38 19.76 -4.29
C ILE A 432 13.63 19.89 -2.97
N ARG A 433 12.30 20.04 -2.99
CA ARG A 433 11.47 20.12 -1.78
C ARG A 433 11.43 18.81 -1.02
N MET A 434 11.22 17.68 -1.69
CA MET A 434 11.29 16.35 -1.07
C MET A 434 12.67 16.08 -0.45
N GLU A 435 13.74 16.65 -1.03
CA GLU A 435 15.10 16.55 -0.49
C GLU A 435 15.33 17.45 0.74
N ARG A 436 14.68 18.63 0.81
CA ARG A 436 14.96 19.66 1.82
C ARG A 436 14.00 19.71 3.01
N GLU A 437 12.74 19.29 2.84
CA GLU A 437 11.73 19.25 3.92
C GLU A 437 11.49 17.79 4.32
N PRO A 438 12.16 17.27 5.37
CA PRO A 438 11.96 15.88 5.78
C PRO A 438 10.52 15.68 6.27
N CYS A 439 9.73 14.99 5.46
CA CYS A 439 8.37 14.57 5.79
C CYS A 439 8.31 13.59 6.96
N PHE A 440 9.40 12.85 7.17
CA PHE A 440 9.62 11.92 8.26
C PHE A 440 10.47 12.59 9.35
N ARG A 441 9.98 12.56 10.58
CA ARG A 441 10.69 13.11 11.75
C ARG A 441 11.14 11.95 12.64
N PRO A 442 12.42 11.55 12.66
CA PRO A 442 12.88 10.38 13.43
C PRO A 442 12.58 10.47 14.93
N GLU A 443 12.45 11.69 15.47
CA GLU A 443 12.11 11.95 16.87
C GLU A 443 10.63 11.72 17.20
N GLN A 444 9.75 11.75 16.19
CA GLN A 444 8.29 11.66 16.31
C GLN A 444 7.72 10.40 15.62
N ASP A 445 8.21 10.06 14.43
CA ASP A 445 7.68 9.05 13.52
C ASP A 445 8.44 7.72 13.61
N VAL A 446 7.81 6.64 13.16
CA VAL A 446 8.35 5.28 13.19
C VAL A 446 8.28 4.64 11.80
N ALA A 447 9.45 4.26 11.28
CA ALA A 447 9.56 3.48 10.04
C ALA A 447 9.57 1.99 10.36
N ILE A 448 8.62 1.24 9.78
CA ILE A 448 8.47 -0.22 9.94
C ILE A 448 8.83 -0.93 8.63
N PRO A 449 9.33 -2.19 8.67
CA PRO A 449 9.68 -2.94 7.48
C PRO A 449 8.43 -3.32 6.69
N ASN A 450 8.57 -3.42 5.36
CA ASN A 450 7.52 -3.99 4.52
C ASN A 450 7.27 -5.47 4.89
N TYR A 451 6.08 -5.96 4.55
CA TYR A 451 5.78 -7.39 4.62
C TYR A 451 6.46 -8.12 3.46
N LEU A 452 7.04 -9.28 3.74
CA LEU A 452 7.47 -10.23 2.71
C LEU A 452 6.61 -11.49 2.86
N ASP A 453 6.07 -11.97 1.74
CA ASP A 453 5.19 -13.13 1.70
C ASP A 453 5.96 -14.46 1.87
N THR A 454 5.21 -15.55 2.05
CA THR A 454 5.72 -16.89 2.33
C THR A 454 6.86 -17.37 1.41
N PRO A 455 6.88 -17.09 0.09
CA PRO A 455 8.00 -17.45 -0.77
C PRO A 455 9.35 -16.91 -0.31
N TRP A 456 9.39 -15.70 0.29
CA TRP A 456 10.63 -15.14 0.82
C TRP A 456 11.07 -15.81 2.12
N LEU A 457 10.12 -16.36 2.89
CA LEU A 457 10.44 -17.12 4.11
C LEU A 457 11.18 -18.41 3.78
N ASN A 458 10.86 -19.06 2.66
CA ASN A 458 11.60 -20.23 2.20
C ASN A 458 13.07 -19.90 1.90
N LEU A 459 13.34 -18.68 1.42
CA LEU A 459 14.71 -18.21 1.17
C LEU A 459 15.43 -17.88 2.48
N MET A 460 14.68 -17.41 3.48
CA MET A 460 15.19 -17.23 4.83
C MET A 460 15.63 -18.57 5.44
N ASP A 461 14.83 -19.61 5.29
CA ASP A 461 15.18 -20.97 5.70
C ASP A 461 16.38 -21.53 4.93
N GLN A 462 16.63 -21.09 3.70
CA GLN A 462 17.84 -21.45 2.94
C GLN A 462 19.07 -20.65 3.36
N ALA A 463 18.89 -19.40 3.78
CA ALA A 463 19.97 -18.49 4.15
C ALA A 463 20.49 -18.71 5.57
N PHE A 464 19.63 -19.15 6.51
CA PHE A 464 19.97 -19.20 7.94
C PHE A 464 19.65 -20.54 8.59
N GLU A 465 20.41 -20.88 9.61
CA GLU A 465 20.19 -22.01 10.50
C GLU A 465 19.89 -21.50 11.91
N SER A 466 18.77 -21.93 12.49
CA SER A 466 18.42 -21.61 13.87
C SER A 466 19.27 -22.44 14.84
N LEU A 467 19.87 -21.76 15.82
CA LEU A 467 20.62 -22.36 16.92
C LEU A 467 19.78 -22.48 18.20
N GLY A 468 18.49 -22.14 18.13
CA GLY A 468 17.60 -22.04 19.28
C GLY A 468 17.80 -20.76 20.10
N GLY A 469 16.76 -20.40 20.87
CA GLY A 469 16.78 -19.20 21.72
C GLY A 469 16.88 -17.88 20.94
N GLY A 470 16.37 -17.83 19.71
CA GLY A 470 16.45 -16.63 18.85
C GLY A 470 17.83 -16.37 18.24
N ARG A 471 18.78 -17.31 18.35
CA ARG A 471 20.10 -17.19 17.73
C ARG A 471 20.16 -17.90 16.40
N TYR A 472 20.90 -17.33 15.45
CA TYR A 472 21.03 -17.84 14.08
C TYR A 472 22.49 -17.80 13.63
N LYS A 473 22.80 -18.63 12.64
CA LYS A 473 24.04 -18.51 11.86
C LYS A 473 23.74 -18.55 10.37
N PRO A 474 24.56 -17.91 9.52
CA PRO A 474 24.47 -18.07 8.07
C PRO A 474 24.70 -19.54 7.68
N LYS A 475 23.89 -20.05 6.77
CA LYS A 475 24.17 -21.32 6.10
C LYS A 475 25.27 -21.14 5.05
N PRO A 476 26.08 -22.17 4.78
CA PRO A 476 27.06 -22.13 3.70
C PRO A 476 26.34 -22.14 2.35
N VAL A 477 26.09 -20.95 1.81
CA VAL A 477 25.51 -20.74 0.48
C VAL A 477 26.61 -20.29 -0.46
N ASP A 478 26.74 -20.96 -1.60
CA ASP A 478 27.64 -20.50 -2.67
C ASP A 478 27.12 -19.17 -3.24
N ARG A 479 27.92 -18.11 -3.05
CA ARG A 479 27.62 -16.73 -3.47
C ARG A 479 28.63 -16.28 -4.54
N PRO A 480 28.48 -16.74 -5.80
CA PRO A 480 29.42 -16.43 -6.87
C PRO A 480 29.36 -14.96 -7.30
N TYR A 481 28.27 -14.25 -7.02
CA TYR A 481 28.14 -12.84 -7.38
C TYR A 481 28.62 -11.94 -6.25
N LEU A 482 29.42 -10.94 -6.59
CA LEU A 482 29.83 -9.91 -5.64
C LEU A 482 28.65 -8.99 -5.30
N PHE A 483 27.96 -8.50 -6.33
CA PHE A 483 26.98 -7.44 -6.18
C PHE A 483 25.72 -7.71 -7.02
N HIS A 484 24.56 -7.46 -6.42
CA HIS A 484 23.28 -7.50 -7.12
C HIS A 484 22.43 -6.26 -6.86
N PHE A 485 21.91 -5.68 -7.94
CA PHE A 485 20.83 -4.73 -7.93
C PHE A 485 19.88 -4.98 -9.09
N HIS A 486 18.58 -5.01 -8.80
CA HIS A 486 17.54 -4.99 -9.82
C HIS A 486 16.52 -3.90 -9.49
N GLY A 487 16.30 -2.96 -10.39
CA GLY A 487 15.34 -1.88 -10.21
C GLY A 487 15.30 -0.92 -11.40
N PHE A 488 14.13 -0.35 -11.64
CA PHE A 488 13.94 0.65 -12.67
C PHE A 488 14.28 2.06 -12.16
N THR A 489 14.57 2.95 -13.10
CA THR A 489 14.72 4.41 -12.91
C THR A 489 13.47 5.13 -13.40
N LYS A 490 13.22 6.33 -12.87
CA LYS A 490 12.24 7.27 -13.43
C LYS A 490 12.95 8.52 -13.96
N PRO A 491 12.37 9.24 -14.94
CA PRO A 491 12.89 10.54 -15.35
C PRO A 491 12.92 11.56 -14.18
N ASP A 492 11.95 11.45 -13.25
CA ASP A 492 11.91 12.25 -12.04
C ASP A 492 13.05 11.88 -11.08
N MET A 493 13.90 12.87 -10.77
CA MET A 493 15.03 12.72 -9.84
C MET A 493 14.60 12.63 -8.38
N ALA A 494 13.38 13.04 -8.03
CA ALA A 494 12.84 12.82 -6.68
C ALA A 494 12.73 11.32 -6.39
N TYR A 495 12.42 10.52 -7.42
CA TYR A 495 12.44 9.08 -7.30
C TYR A 495 13.88 8.58 -7.13
N SER A 496 14.15 7.97 -5.97
CA SER A 496 15.47 7.50 -5.54
C SER A 496 16.53 8.58 -5.33
N GLY A 497 16.16 9.86 -5.32
CA GLY A 497 17.10 10.98 -5.13
C GLY A 497 18.24 11.02 -6.14
N GLY A 498 18.05 10.45 -7.34
CA GLY A 498 19.06 10.30 -8.38
C GLY A 498 20.02 9.12 -8.22
N VAL A 499 19.91 8.31 -7.15
CA VAL A 499 20.84 7.21 -6.86
C VAL A 499 20.76 6.12 -7.93
N ARG A 500 19.55 5.69 -8.32
CA ARG A 500 19.40 4.62 -9.32
C ARG A 500 19.82 5.09 -10.71
N GLN A 501 19.52 6.34 -11.04
CA GLN A 501 19.92 6.99 -12.28
C GLN A 501 21.46 7.07 -12.35
N GLY A 502 22.10 7.54 -11.28
CA GLY A 502 23.56 7.58 -11.17
C GLY A 502 24.21 6.20 -11.29
N LEU A 503 23.67 5.19 -10.61
CA LEU A 503 24.17 3.82 -10.70
C LEU A 503 24.14 3.30 -12.15
N LEU A 504 23.02 3.46 -12.85
CA LEU A 504 22.91 3.00 -14.24
C LEU A 504 23.82 3.81 -15.18
N ALA A 505 23.92 5.12 -14.99
CA ALA A 505 24.81 5.96 -15.79
C ALA A 505 26.28 5.59 -15.63
N MET A 506 26.70 5.22 -14.41
CA MET A 506 28.10 4.89 -14.11
C MET A 506 28.45 3.43 -14.45
N PHE A 507 27.53 2.48 -14.20
CA PHE A 507 27.90 1.08 -14.07
C PHE A 507 27.06 0.09 -14.90
N LYS A 508 26.02 0.54 -15.63
CA LYS A 508 25.18 -0.38 -16.43
C LYS A 508 25.97 -1.21 -17.44
N ASN A 509 27.01 -0.60 -18.04
CA ASN A 509 27.85 -1.24 -19.06
C ASN A 509 29.17 -1.79 -18.49
N MET A 510 29.27 -1.98 -17.17
CA MET A 510 30.47 -2.51 -16.53
C MET A 510 30.73 -3.96 -16.95
N SER A 511 31.97 -4.25 -17.35
CA SER A 511 32.44 -5.58 -17.76
C SER A 511 32.96 -6.40 -16.56
N ARG A 512 32.12 -6.62 -15.54
CA ARG A 512 32.37 -7.52 -14.41
C ARG A 512 31.31 -8.62 -14.36
N PRO A 513 31.64 -9.91 -14.59
CA PRO A 513 30.65 -11.00 -14.61
C PRO A 513 29.99 -11.27 -13.24
N GLU A 514 30.68 -10.94 -12.15
CA GLU A 514 30.20 -11.07 -10.77
C GLU A 514 29.32 -9.90 -10.31
N VAL A 515 29.10 -8.90 -11.16
CA VAL A 515 28.27 -7.72 -10.89
C VAL A 515 27.00 -7.78 -11.73
N LEU A 516 25.86 -7.85 -11.05
CA LEU A 516 24.54 -7.97 -11.65
C LEU A 516 23.74 -6.69 -11.42
N ILE A 517 23.68 -5.83 -12.43
CA ILE A 517 22.86 -4.60 -12.43
C ILE A 517 21.77 -4.76 -13.48
N ASN A 518 20.51 -4.90 -13.04
CA ASN A 518 19.34 -5.15 -13.89
C ASN A 518 19.51 -6.37 -14.81
N LYS A 519 20.33 -7.34 -14.40
CA LYS A 519 20.53 -8.63 -15.08
C LYS A 519 19.79 -9.70 -14.31
N GLY A 520 18.64 -10.12 -14.84
CA GLY A 520 17.76 -11.08 -14.19
C GLY A 520 17.00 -10.49 -12.99
N ALA A 521 15.70 -10.73 -12.94
CA ALA A 521 14.86 -10.33 -11.82
C ALA A 521 14.64 -11.52 -10.88
N GLY A 522 14.82 -11.33 -9.57
CA GLY A 522 14.23 -12.23 -8.59
C GLY A 522 15.11 -12.65 -7.41
N PRO A 523 14.55 -13.50 -6.54
CA PRO A 523 15.22 -13.97 -5.33
C PRO A 523 16.48 -14.81 -5.61
N GLY A 524 16.53 -15.54 -6.73
CA GLY A 524 17.64 -16.45 -7.04
C GLY A 524 19.01 -15.78 -7.22
N TYR A 525 19.07 -14.56 -7.76
CA TYR A 525 20.32 -13.78 -7.82
C TYR A 525 20.63 -13.10 -6.49
N THR A 526 19.60 -12.61 -5.80
CA THR A 526 19.75 -11.95 -4.49
C THR A 526 20.33 -12.92 -3.45
N SER A 527 19.88 -14.18 -3.43
CA SER A 527 20.40 -15.21 -2.52
C SER A 527 21.82 -15.69 -2.84
N LYS A 528 22.30 -15.44 -4.07
CA LYS A 528 23.64 -15.81 -4.54
C LYS A 528 24.62 -14.64 -4.60
N ALA A 529 24.21 -13.45 -4.18
CA ALA A 529 25.07 -12.28 -4.12
C ALA A 529 25.64 -12.07 -2.71
N LYS A 530 26.88 -11.57 -2.62
CA LYS A 530 27.51 -11.16 -1.35
C LYS A 530 26.92 -9.85 -0.85
N PHE A 531 26.81 -8.85 -1.74
CA PHE A 531 26.28 -7.52 -1.46
C PHE A 531 25.05 -7.21 -2.31
N CYS A 532 24.04 -6.59 -1.70
CA CYS A 532 22.80 -6.22 -2.39
C CYS A 532 22.48 -4.75 -2.18
N MET A 533 22.27 -4.01 -3.27
CA MET A 533 21.98 -2.58 -3.15
C MET A 533 20.59 -2.33 -2.59
N ALA A 534 20.52 -1.48 -1.57
CA ALA A 534 19.32 -0.91 -1.00
C ALA A 534 19.31 0.61 -1.24
N PRO A 535 19.04 1.07 -2.48
CA PRO A 535 18.98 2.51 -2.77
C PRO A 535 17.69 3.13 -2.23
N LEU A 536 17.69 4.46 -2.21
CA LEU A 536 16.51 5.27 -1.97
C LEU A 536 15.38 4.93 -2.98
N GLY A 537 14.12 5.08 -2.56
CA GLY A 537 12.92 5.11 -3.41
C GLY A 537 12.15 6.42 -3.23
N TYR A 538 10.83 6.43 -3.41
CA TYR A 538 10.01 7.50 -2.80
C TYR A 538 9.95 7.40 -1.25
N GLY A 539 10.68 6.44 -0.67
CA GLY A 539 11.06 6.34 0.73
C GLY A 539 11.99 5.13 0.92
N TRP A 540 11.71 4.29 1.92
CA TRP A 540 12.30 2.96 2.05
C TRP A 540 11.95 2.06 0.86
N GLY A 541 12.83 1.11 0.55
CA GLY A 541 12.62 0.16 -0.54
C GLY A 541 12.61 -1.26 -0.01
N ILE A 542 11.81 -2.12 -0.63
CA ILE A 542 11.76 -3.57 -0.32
C ILE A 542 13.14 -4.26 -0.40
N ARG A 543 14.08 -3.69 -1.17
CA ARG A 543 15.40 -4.29 -1.41
C ARG A 543 16.21 -4.49 -0.15
N PHE A 544 16.01 -3.63 0.86
CA PHE A 544 16.62 -3.83 2.16
C PHE A 544 16.14 -5.14 2.79
N THR A 545 14.82 -5.32 2.94
CA THR A 545 14.22 -6.49 3.58
C THR A 545 14.50 -7.77 2.77
N GLN A 546 14.52 -7.69 1.43
CA GLN A 546 14.92 -8.81 0.57
C GLN A 546 16.36 -9.24 0.85
N ALA A 547 17.29 -8.29 0.94
CA ALA A 547 18.68 -8.60 1.24
C ALA A 547 18.81 -9.30 2.61
N MET A 548 18.11 -8.79 3.62
CA MET A 548 18.07 -9.39 4.96
C MET A 548 17.51 -10.82 4.93
N PHE A 549 16.46 -11.09 4.16
CA PHE A 549 15.83 -12.42 4.11
C PHE A 549 16.61 -13.44 3.29
N THR A 550 17.49 -13.00 2.39
CA THR A 550 18.30 -13.90 1.56
C THR A 550 19.76 -14.00 2.02
N GLY A 551 20.12 -13.42 3.17
CA GLY A 551 21.49 -13.42 3.69
C GLY A 551 22.48 -12.57 2.86
N CYS A 552 21.98 -11.67 2.02
CA CYS A 552 22.82 -10.78 1.22
C CYS A 552 23.10 -9.51 2.01
N VAL A 553 24.36 -9.07 2.12
CA VAL A 553 24.71 -7.90 2.92
C VAL A 553 24.17 -6.63 2.24
N PRO A 554 23.24 -5.88 2.87
CA PRO A 554 22.69 -4.68 2.28
C PRO A 554 23.73 -3.54 2.16
N VAL A 555 23.82 -2.97 0.96
CA VAL A 555 24.55 -1.72 0.68
C VAL A 555 23.55 -0.57 0.59
N ILE A 556 23.42 0.20 1.66
CA ILE A 556 22.42 1.24 1.84
C ILE A 556 22.91 2.55 1.23
N ILE A 557 22.16 3.07 0.25
CA ILE A 557 22.41 4.39 -0.36
C ILE A 557 21.14 5.22 -0.29
N GLN A 558 20.93 5.81 0.89
CA GLN A 558 19.69 6.48 1.29
C GLN A 558 20.02 7.70 2.16
N ASP A 559 20.54 8.79 1.57
CA ASP A 559 20.86 9.98 2.37
C ASP A 559 19.58 10.62 2.93
N HIS A 560 19.65 11.11 4.17
CA HIS A 560 18.55 11.73 4.91
C HIS A 560 17.35 10.81 5.19
N ILE A 561 17.49 9.51 4.97
CA ILE A 561 16.49 8.51 5.36
C ILE A 561 16.98 7.71 6.56
N TYR A 562 16.18 7.74 7.62
CA TYR A 562 16.33 6.89 8.78
C TYR A 562 15.64 5.56 8.49
N THR A 563 16.41 4.49 8.30
CA THR A 563 15.92 3.15 7.96
C THR A 563 15.09 2.51 9.08
N TYR A 564 14.41 1.40 8.79
CA TYR A 564 13.51 0.73 9.74
C TYR A 564 14.19 0.52 11.09
N PHE A 565 13.55 0.95 12.17
CA PHE A 565 14.08 0.76 13.52
C PHE A 565 15.54 1.24 13.71
N TRP A 566 15.96 2.29 12.99
CA TRP A 566 17.33 2.82 13.03
C TRP A 566 17.86 3.09 14.45
N ASP A 567 16.96 3.38 15.40
CA ASP A 567 17.30 3.61 16.79
C ASP A 567 17.39 2.31 17.61
N VAL A 568 16.77 1.22 17.16
CA VAL A 568 16.69 -0.06 17.88
C VAL A 568 17.75 -1.07 17.43
N VAL A 569 18.11 -1.08 16.14
CA VAL A 569 19.03 -2.10 15.56
C VAL A 569 20.35 -1.48 15.07
N PRO A 570 21.50 -2.13 15.31
CA PRO A 570 22.82 -1.61 14.96
C PRO A 570 23.19 -1.89 13.50
N TYR A 571 22.82 -0.99 12.60
CA TYR A 571 22.99 -1.15 11.15
C TYR A 571 24.43 -1.43 10.69
N GLU A 572 25.42 -0.90 11.40
CA GLU A 572 26.84 -1.12 11.14
C GLU A 572 27.28 -2.57 11.32
N LYS A 573 26.49 -3.41 12.01
CA LYS A 573 26.80 -4.82 12.22
C LYS A 573 26.46 -5.70 11.02
N PHE A 574 25.57 -5.24 10.13
CA PHE A 574 25.02 -6.08 9.07
C PHE A 574 24.88 -5.36 7.72
N SER A 575 25.33 -4.11 7.61
CA SER A 575 25.17 -3.33 6.38
C SER A 575 26.36 -2.41 6.11
N ILE A 576 26.52 -2.02 4.86
CA ILE A 576 27.44 -0.97 4.44
C ILE A 576 26.61 0.24 4.02
N ARG A 577 26.85 1.40 4.62
CA ARG A 577 26.17 2.64 4.21
C ARG A 577 27.10 3.53 3.38
N ILE A 578 26.66 3.88 2.18
CA ILE A 578 27.41 4.73 1.25
C ILE A 578 26.57 5.97 0.97
N SER A 579 27.15 7.16 1.15
CA SER A 579 26.47 8.40 0.74
C SER A 579 26.33 8.47 -0.77
N ARG A 580 25.27 9.10 -1.29
CA ARG A 580 25.11 9.29 -2.75
C ARG A 580 26.32 9.98 -3.38
N HIS A 581 27.03 10.85 -2.65
CA HIS A 581 28.24 11.52 -3.12
C HIS A 581 29.37 10.53 -3.42
N ASN A 582 29.42 9.42 -2.69
CA ASN A 582 30.42 8.36 -2.85
C ASN A 582 29.94 7.22 -3.75
N LEU A 583 28.80 7.37 -4.45
CA LEU A 583 28.27 6.33 -5.34
C LEU A 583 29.29 5.92 -6.43
N HIS A 584 30.10 6.86 -6.92
CA HIS A 584 31.16 6.60 -7.89
C HIS A 584 32.25 5.65 -7.37
N ARG A 585 32.42 5.53 -6.04
CA ARG A 585 33.37 4.62 -5.37
C ARG A 585 32.71 3.33 -4.88
N LEU A 586 31.48 3.04 -5.30
CA LEU A 586 30.71 1.89 -4.83
C LEU A 586 31.52 0.59 -4.87
N PHE A 587 32.17 0.32 -6.01
CA PHE A 587 32.93 -0.91 -6.20
C PHE A 587 34.26 -0.89 -5.43
N ASP A 588 34.98 0.23 -5.39
CA ASP A 588 36.18 0.39 -4.56
C ASP A 588 35.90 0.09 -3.07
N ILE A 589 34.73 0.53 -2.58
CA ILE A 589 34.34 0.34 -1.18
C ILE A 589 34.02 -1.13 -0.89
N ILE A 590 33.24 -1.80 -1.75
CA ILE A 590 32.87 -3.21 -1.50
C ILE A 590 34.01 -4.19 -1.80
N ASP A 591 34.90 -3.87 -2.74
CA ASP A 591 36.08 -4.69 -3.04
C ASP A 591 37.13 -4.59 -1.91
N ALA A 592 37.13 -3.49 -1.15
CA ALA A 592 38.02 -3.30 0.00
C ALA A 592 37.58 -4.08 1.26
N VAL A 593 36.38 -4.68 1.26
CA VAL A 593 35.88 -5.48 2.40
C VAL A 593 36.64 -6.81 2.45
N THR A 594 37.34 -7.06 3.57
CA THR A 594 38.10 -8.30 3.72
C THR A 594 37.16 -9.52 3.91
N PRO A 595 37.65 -10.75 3.67
CA PRO A 595 36.86 -11.96 3.93
C PRO A 595 36.35 -12.04 5.38
N GLU A 596 37.14 -11.62 6.36
CA GLU A 596 36.72 -11.59 7.77
C GLU A 596 35.61 -10.57 7.99
N GLN A 597 35.75 -9.35 7.45
CA GLN A 597 34.73 -8.31 7.55
C GLN A 597 33.42 -8.73 6.87
N LEU A 598 33.50 -9.40 5.71
CA LEU A 598 32.33 -9.95 5.04
C LEU A 598 31.65 -11.03 5.89
N ALA A 599 32.43 -11.93 6.50
CA ALA A 599 31.89 -12.96 7.38
C ALA A 599 31.19 -12.35 8.60
N ASP A 600 31.77 -11.32 9.22
CA ASP A 600 31.16 -10.57 10.32
C ASP A 600 29.84 -9.91 9.89
N LEU A 601 29.81 -9.26 8.73
CA LEU A 601 28.61 -8.65 8.18
C LEU A 601 27.51 -9.69 7.89
N GLN A 602 27.89 -10.85 7.33
CA GLN A 602 26.96 -11.95 7.07
C GLN A 602 26.41 -12.55 8.36
N GLN A 603 27.25 -12.71 9.39
CA GLN A 603 26.80 -13.12 10.71
C GLN A 603 25.85 -12.08 11.32
N GLY A 604 26.15 -10.78 11.18
CA GLY A 604 25.23 -9.73 11.58
C GLY A 604 23.89 -9.80 10.83
N VAL A 605 23.89 -10.11 9.53
CA VAL A 605 22.62 -10.34 8.81
C VAL A 605 21.84 -11.49 9.45
N ALA A 606 22.51 -12.60 9.80
CA ALA A 606 21.87 -13.71 10.52
C ALA A 606 21.36 -13.31 11.91
N ASP A 607 22.10 -12.51 12.67
CA ASP A 607 21.70 -12.08 14.01
C ASP A 607 20.48 -11.14 13.99
N TYR A 608 20.35 -10.31 12.94
CA TYR A 608 19.36 -9.22 12.91
C TYR A 608 18.23 -9.38 11.87
N HIS A 609 18.24 -10.36 10.96
CA HIS A 609 17.19 -10.49 9.92
C HIS A 609 15.77 -10.60 10.51
N GLN A 610 15.61 -11.25 11.66
CA GLN A 610 14.32 -11.41 12.35
C GLN A 610 13.69 -10.07 12.73
N HIS A 611 14.49 -9.03 12.98
CA HIS A 611 14.01 -7.68 13.29
C HIS A 611 13.17 -7.07 12.18
N PHE A 612 13.32 -7.57 10.95
CA PHE A 612 12.60 -7.09 9.78
C PHE A 612 11.50 -8.03 9.30
N SER A 613 11.20 -9.08 10.08
CA SER A 613 10.14 -10.05 9.78
C SER A 613 8.92 -9.86 10.67
N TRP A 614 7.75 -9.90 10.05
CA TRP A 614 6.44 -9.92 10.71
C TRP A 614 6.00 -11.35 11.07
N HIS A 615 6.71 -12.38 10.61
CA HIS A 615 6.30 -13.77 10.73
C HIS A 615 6.79 -14.40 12.03
N GLY A 616 5.86 -14.72 12.93
CA GLY A 616 6.15 -15.31 14.23
C GLY A 616 6.84 -16.69 14.17
N ARG A 617 6.49 -17.53 13.17
CA ARG A 617 7.14 -18.85 12.93
C ARG A 617 8.65 -18.75 12.84
N HIS A 618 9.13 -17.67 12.23
CA HIS A 618 10.53 -17.42 11.97
C HIS A 618 11.15 -16.50 13.03
N GLY A 619 10.50 -16.40 14.19
CA GLY A 619 10.89 -15.53 15.30
C GLY A 619 10.89 -14.04 14.93
N GLY A 620 10.03 -13.63 14.01
CA GLY A 620 9.93 -12.23 13.57
C GLY A 620 9.70 -11.26 14.73
N LEU A 621 10.49 -10.20 14.77
CA LEU A 621 10.49 -9.19 15.83
C LEU A 621 9.99 -7.82 15.34
N ALA A 622 9.47 -7.71 14.11
CA ALA A 622 9.03 -6.43 13.55
C ALA A 622 7.94 -5.75 14.41
N TYR A 623 6.97 -6.51 14.92
CA TYR A 623 5.97 -5.99 15.87
C TYR A 623 6.63 -5.48 17.15
N ASN A 624 7.49 -6.29 17.80
CA ASN A 624 8.17 -5.90 19.03
C ASN A 624 9.02 -4.63 18.85
N ASN A 625 9.80 -4.54 17.77
CA ASN A 625 10.60 -3.37 17.46
C ASN A 625 9.74 -2.14 17.17
N THR A 626 8.57 -2.33 16.56
CA THR A 626 7.59 -1.26 16.36
C THR A 626 7.11 -0.73 17.71
N MET A 627 6.75 -1.61 18.64
CA MET A 627 6.31 -1.21 19.99
C MET A 627 7.42 -0.52 20.79
N ILE A 628 8.66 -0.99 20.70
CA ILE A 628 9.83 -0.34 21.31
C ILE A 628 10.04 1.06 20.72
N SER A 629 9.97 1.20 19.40
CA SER A 629 10.13 2.48 18.72
C SER A 629 9.04 3.47 19.12
N LEU A 630 7.77 3.02 19.13
CA LEU A 630 6.62 3.82 19.58
C LEU A 630 6.77 4.27 21.04
N HIS A 631 7.24 3.39 21.92
CA HIS A 631 7.54 3.76 23.30
C HIS A 631 8.60 4.85 23.37
N ARG A 632 9.66 4.79 22.56
CA ARG A 632 10.67 5.87 22.52
C ARG A 632 10.10 7.20 22.01
N ARG A 633 9.18 7.19 21.04
CA ARG A 633 8.50 8.42 20.59
C ARG A 633 7.62 9.02 21.68
N LEU A 634 6.94 8.16 22.45
CA LEU A 634 6.21 8.57 23.65
C LEU A 634 7.12 9.24 24.68
N LEU A 635 8.29 8.64 24.98
CA LEU A 635 9.25 9.23 25.92
C LEU A 635 9.80 10.57 25.42
N ASN A 636 10.17 10.66 24.14
CA ASN A 636 10.61 11.92 23.52
C ASN A 636 9.55 13.03 23.66
N MET A 637 8.27 12.67 23.41
CA MET A 637 7.15 13.60 23.57
C MET A 637 7.06 14.11 25.02
N TRP A 638 7.13 13.22 26.02
CA TRP A 638 7.03 13.63 27.42
C TRP A 638 8.19 14.54 27.85
N THR A 639 9.42 14.19 27.45
CA THR A 639 10.60 15.03 27.72
C THR A 639 10.46 16.42 27.09
N ALA A 640 9.88 16.50 25.88
CA ALA A 640 9.66 17.77 25.19
C ALA A 640 8.53 18.61 25.81
N LEU A 641 7.48 17.97 26.36
CA LEU A 641 6.36 18.66 27.02
C LEU A 641 6.68 19.11 28.45
N PHE A 642 7.59 18.43 29.14
CA PHE A 642 7.99 18.74 30.52
C PHE A 642 9.51 18.87 30.69
N PRO A 643 10.14 19.90 30.08
CA PRO A 643 11.60 20.04 30.05
C PRO A 643 12.25 20.45 31.40
N GLY A 644 11.59 20.29 32.56
CA GLY A 644 12.07 20.87 33.82
C GLY A 644 11.52 20.32 35.13
N THR A 645 10.99 19.09 35.19
CA THR A 645 10.67 18.44 36.48
C THR A 645 11.75 17.41 36.81
N THR A 646 12.91 17.90 37.21
CA THR A 646 13.93 17.14 37.96
C THR A 646 13.87 17.52 39.42
#